data_AF-A0A2I0U4F9-F1
#
_entry.id   AF-A0A2I0U4F9-F1
#
_cell.length_a   1.000
_cell.length_b   1.000
_cell.length_c   1.000
_cell.angle_alpha   90.00
_cell.angle_beta   90.00
_cell.angle_gamma   90.00
#
_symmetry.space_group_name_H-M   'P 1'
#
loop_
_entity.id
_entity.type
_entity.pdbx_description
1 polymer ?
#
loop_
_entity_poly.entity_id
_entity_poly.type
_entity_poly.pdbx_seq_one_letter_code
_entity_poly.pdbx_strand_id
1 'polypeptide(L)'
;MAELSEALLSVLPSIRVPKAGDRVHKDECAFSFDTPESDGGLYICMNTFLGFGKQYVEKHYQKTGQRVYLHLKRTRKPKEEDTNTSAGDPPRKKPTRLAIGVEGGFDITEEKFEYDEDVKIVIFPEHLDIPRDGLEGLPDMVRDRIASAVEAILTADSASRKQEVQAWDGEVRRVSKHAFSLHQLQNDVRIPPCGWKCSKCDMRENLWLNMTDGAILCGRRYFDGSGGNNHAVEHYRETGYPLAVKLGTITPDGADVYSYDEDDMVLDPNLAEHLAHFGIDMLKMQKTDKTMTELEIDMNQRIGEWELIQESGVQLKPLYGPGYTGIRNLGNSCYLNSVMQVLFSIPDFQRKYVDKLEKIFQSAPSDPTQDFSTQVAKLGHGLLSGEYSKPASADGEQQPDQKGMQNGIAPRMFKALIGKGHPEFSTNRQQDAQEFFLHFINMVERNCRSSENPNEVFRFLVEEKLKCLATEKVKYTQRVDYIMQLPVPMDAALNKDELLEYEEKKRQAEEEKQPLPELVRAKVPFSSCLEAYGAPEQVDDFWSTALQAKSVALKTTRFASFPDYLVIQIKKFTFGLDWVPKKLDVSIEMPEELDISALQGTGLQDGEEEMPDIAPPLVTPDEPKGSLGFYGNEDDDSFCSPHFSSPTSPMLDESVIIQLVEMGFPMDACRKAVYYTGNSGVEAAMNWVMSHMDDPDFANPLVLPGSSGPGSTIACPDPPSEDSVATIVSMGFSRDQAMKALRATNNSLERAVDWIFSHIDDLDAEAAMDISEGRSAAESISESVPVGPKVRDGPGKYQLFAFISHMGTSTMCGHYVCHIKKDGRWVIYNDQKVCASEKPPKDLGYIYFYQRIPS
;
A
#
# COMPACT_ATOMS: atom_id res chain seq x y z
N MET A 1 -29.61 -26.38 -38.85
CA MET A 1 -30.82 -26.29 -38.00
C MET A 1 -30.87 -27.44 -36.99
N ALA A 2 -30.90 -28.72 -37.41
CA ALA A 2 -30.95 -29.86 -36.46
C ALA A 2 -29.70 -29.96 -35.57
N GLU A 3 -28.49 -29.93 -36.15
CA GLU A 3 -27.20 -29.94 -35.42
C GLU A 3 -27.05 -28.74 -34.47
N LEU A 4 -27.49 -27.56 -34.91
CA LEU A 4 -27.40 -26.31 -34.14
C LEU A 4 -28.35 -26.33 -32.92
N SER A 5 -29.56 -26.84 -33.11
CA SER A 5 -30.55 -27.01 -32.05
C SER A 5 -30.11 -28.07 -31.05
N GLU A 6 -29.52 -29.18 -31.51
CA GLU A 6 -29.02 -30.25 -30.65
C GLU A 6 -27.80 -29.80 -29.84
N ALA A 7 -26.85 -29.09 -30.48
CA ALA A 7 -25.69 -28.52 -29.81
C ALA A 7 -26.10 -27.54 -28.70
N LEU A 8 -27.02 -26.62 -28.96
CA LEU A 8 -27.49 -25.64 -27.98
C LEU A 8 -28.30 -26.27 -26.83
N LEU A 9 -29.14 -27.28 -27.12
CA LEU A 9 -29.88 -28.02 -26.09
C LEU A 9 -28.93 -28.79 -25.15
N SER A 10 -27.83 -29.34 -25.69
CA SER A 10 -26.86 -30.11 -24.89
C SER A 10 -26.13 -29.25 -23.84
N VAL A 11 -25.99 -27.95 -24.09
CA VAL A 11 -25.23 -27.00 -23.26
C VAL A 11 -26.12 -26.06 -22.44
N LEU A 12 -27.43 -26.10 -22.64
CA LEU A 12 -28.41 -25.29 -21.92
C LEU A 12 -28.27 -25.32 -20.39
N PRO A 13 -27.93 -26.45 -19.73
CA PRO A 13 -27.73 -26.47 -18.28
C PRO A 13 -26.59 -25.56 -17.80
N SER A 14 -25.60 -25.29 -18.65
CA SER A 14 -24.46 -24.42 -18.34
C SER A 14 -24.79 -22.92 -18.44
N ILE A 15 -25.94 -22.56 -19.01
CA ILE A 15 -26.35 -21.15 -19.15
C ILE A 15 -27.01 -20.69 -17.85
N ARG A 16 -26.32 -19.83 -17.11
CA ARG A 16 -26.84 -19.15 -15.92
C ARG A 16 -27.32 -17.75 -16.29
N VAL A 17 -28.31 -17.26 -15.53
CA VAL A 17 -28.81 -15.88 -15.62
C VAL A 17 -28.18 -15.10 -14.47
N PRO A 18 -27.44 -14.00 -14.73
CA PRO A 18 -26.86 -13.16 -13.69
C PRO A 18 -27.91 -12.65 -12.69
N LYS A 19 -27.55 -12.62 -11.41
CA LYS A 19 -28.31 -12.01 -10.31
C LYS A 19 -27.63 -10.72 -9.85
N ALA A 20 -28.31 -9.92 -9.02
CA ALA A 20 -27.80 -8.63 -8.53
C ALA A 20 -26.41 -8.73 -7.86
N GLY A 21 -26.13 -9.81 -7.13
CA GLY A 21 -24.83 -10.05 -6.47
C GLY A 21 -23.73 -10.63 -7.37
N ASP A 22 -24.05 -11.02 -8.60
CA ASP A 22 -23.05 -11.61 -9.50
C ASP A 22 -22.14 -10.55 -10.13
N ARG A 23 -20.89 -10.93 -10.38
CA ARG A 23 -19.87 -10.09 -11.02
C ARG A 23 -19.78 -10.47 -12.49
N VAL A 24 -20.21 -9.55 -13.37
CA VAL A 24 -20.20 -9.76 -14.82
C VAL A 24 -19.01 -9.02 -15.44
N HIS A 25 -18.01 -9.75 -15.91
CA HIS A 25 -16.79 -9.21 -16.52
C HIS A 25 -16.99 -9.01 -18.03
N LYS A 26 -17.69 -7.93 -18.39
CA LYS A 26 -18.01 -7.58 -19.79
C LYS A 26 -17.13 -6.49 -20.42
N ASP A 27 -16.22 -5.89 -19.66
CA ASP A 27 -15.41 -4.76 -20.14
C ASP A 27 -13.99 -5.15 -20.55
N GLU A 28 -13.43 -6.19 -19.94
CA GLU A 28 -12.02 -6.53 -20.08
C GLU A 28 -11.81 -8.04 -19.89
N CYS A 29 -10.84 -8.61 -20.62
CA CYS A 29 -10.45 -10.01 -20.52
C CYS A 29 -9.77 -10.33 -19.18
N ALA A 30 -10.00 -11.53 -18.64
CA ALA A 30 -9.32 -12.01 -17.43
C ALA A 30 -7.79 -12.16 -17.60
N PHE A 31 -7.31 -12.50 -18.80
CA PHE A 31 -5.89 -12.83 -19.10
C PHE A 31 -5.13 -11.75 -19.87
N SER A 32 -5.81 -10.85 -20.59
CA SER A 32 -5.21 -9.74 -21.34
C SER A 32 -5.98 -8.44 -21.14
N PHE A 33 -5.54 -7.36 -21.79
CA PHE A 33 -6.27 -6.08 -21.83
C PHE A 33 -7.22 -5.98 -23.03
N ASP A 34 -7.64 -7.12 -23.60
CA ASP A 34 -8.65 -7.14 -24.66
C ASP A 34 -9.98 -6.64 -24.08
N THR A 35 -10.63 -5.77 -24.83
CA THR A 35 -11.93 -5.19 -24.53
C THR A 35 -12.92 -5.53 -25.65
N PRO A 36 -14.23 -5.27 -25.49
CA PRO A 36 -15.17 -5.38 -26.60
C PRO A 36 -14.78 -4.54 -27.83
N GLU A 37 -13.99 -3.48 -27.66
CA GLU A 37 -13.49 -2.63 -28.74
C GLU A 37 -12.28 -3.21 -29.49
N SER A 38 -11.71 -4.31 -29.00
CA SER A 38 -10.60 -5.01 -29.66
C SER A 38 -11.08 -5.75 -30.91
N ASP A 39 -10.21 -5.96 -31.90
CA ASP A 39 -10.58 -6.55 -33.20
C ASP A 39 -11.33 -7.90 -33.08
N GLY A 40 -10.96 -8.70 -32.07
CA GLY A 40 -11.56 -10.00 -31.77
C GLY A 40 -12.81 -9.96 -30.88
N GLY A 41 -13.18 -8.82 -30.33
CA GLY A 41 -14.23 -8.67 -29.31
C GLY A 41 -13.92 -9.44 -28.02
N LEU A 42 -14.94 -9.56 -27.16
CA LEU A 42 -14.84 -10.22 -25.86
C LEU A 42 -15.87 -11.35 -25.75
N TYR A 43 -15.44 -12.53 -25.29
CA TYR A 43 -16.27 -13.71 -25.09
C TYR A 43 -16.61 -13.86 -23.60
N ILE A 44 -17.86 -13.67 -23.23
CA ILE A 44 -18.35 -13.76 -21.86
C ILE A 44 -18.89 -15.17 -21.62
N CYS A 45 -18.29 -15.89 -20.67
CA CYS A 45 -18.77 -17.21 -20.25
C CYS A 45 -20.19 -17.10 -19.67
N MET A 46 -21.17 -17.77 -20.29
CA MET A 46 -22.57 -17.70 -19.82
C MET A 46 -22.84 -18.50 -18.53
N ASN A 47 -21.81 -19.14 -17.95
CA ASN A 47 -21.91 -19.86 -16.67
C ASN A 47 -21.29 -19.08 -15.51
N THR A 48 -20.09 -18.53 -15.69
CA THR A 48 -19.31 -17.83 -14.65
C THR A 48 -19.28 -16.31 -14.82
N PHE A 49 -19.75 -15.80 -15.97
CA PHE A 49 -19.75 -14.39 -16.35
C PHE A 49 -18.37 -13.74 -16.46
N LEU A 50 -17.32 -14.56 -16.62
CA LEU A 50 -15.95 -14.12 -16.91
C LEU A 50 -15.77 -13.79 -18.39
N GLY A 51 -15.04 -12.71 -18.70
CA GLY A 51 -14.71 -12.28 -20.05
C GLY A 51 -13.36 -12.79 -20.54
N PHE A 52 -13.30 -13.26 -21.77
CA PHE A 52 -12.10 -13.79 -22.42
C PHE A 52 -11.91 -13.18 -23.81
N GLY A 53 -10.71 -12.68 -24.11
CA GLY A 53 -10.36 -12.26 -25.47
C GLY A 53 -10.30 -13.45 -26.43
N LYS A 54 -10.30 -13.17 -27.73
CA LYS A 54 -10.31 -14.19 -28.79
C LYS A 54 -9.19 -15.24 -28.64
N GLN A 55 -8.02 -14.84 -28.17
CA GLN A 55 -6.87 -15.75 -28.00
C GLN A 55 -6.99 -16.67 -26.76
N TYR A 56 -7.83 -16.30 -25.78
CA TYR A 56 -7.86 -16.94 -24.47
C TYR A 56 -9.12 -17.77 -24.20
N VAL A 57 -10.20 -17.53 -24.95
CA VAL A 57 -11.46 -18.28 -24.81
C VAL A 57 -11.27 -19.79 -25.04
N GLU A 58 -10.42 -20.17 -25.99
CA GLU A 58 -10.10 -21.58 -26.27
C GLU A 58 -9.40 -22.24 -25.06
N LYS A 59 -8.48 -21.53 -24.39
CA LYS A 59 -7.82 -22.02 -23.17
C LYS A 59 -8.83 -22.24 -22.04
N HIS A 60 -9.80 -21.34 -21.89
CA HIS A 60 -10.87 -21.50 -20.90
C HIS A 60 -11.78 -22.70 -21.23
N TYR A 61 -12.16 -22.87 -22.51
CA TYR A 61 -12.92 -24.04 -22.96
C TYR A 61 -12.19 -25.35 -22.64
N GLN A 62 -10.91 -25.47 -23.00
CA GLN A 62 -10.12 -26.68 -22.77
C GLN A 62 -9.99 -27.03 -21.28
N LYS A 63 -9.91 -26.00 -20.42
CA LYS A 63 -9.72 -26.17 -18.98
C LYS A 63 -11.01 -26.48 -18.21
N THR A 64 -12.11 -25.84 -18.59
CA THR A 64 -13.38 -25.91 -17.83
C THR A 64 -14.45 -26.77 -18.50
N GLY A 65 -14.27 -27.10 -19.79
CA GLY A 65 -15.30 -27.73 -20.62
C GLY A 65 -16.45 -26.80 -21.01
N GLN A 66 -16.41 -25.51 -20.64
CA GLN A 66 -17.47 -24.56 -20.96
C GLN A 66 -17.52 -24.27 -22.47
N ARG A 67 -18.68 -24.51 -23.08
CA ARG A 67 -18.86 -24.39 -24.54
C ARG A 67 -19.55 -23.11 -24.99
N VAL A 68 -20.41 -22.51 -24.16
CA VAL A 68 -21.26 -21.38 -24.57
C VAL A 68 -20.75 -20.05 -24.03
N TYR A 69 -20.60 -19.10 -24.93
CA TYR A 69 -20.14 -17.74 -24.65
C TYR A 69 -21.04 -16.71 -25.34
N LEU A 70 -21.23 -15.57 -24.70
CA LEU A 70 -21.77 -14.37 -25.32
C LEU A 70 -20.62 -13.53 -25.87
N HIS A 71 -20.51 -13.41 -27.18
CA HIS A 71 -19.51 -12.58 -27.85
C HIS A 71 -20.03 -11.16 -28.00
N LEU A 72 -19.25 -10.19 -27.52
CA LEU A 72 -19.54 -8.77 -27.52
C LEU A 72 -18.45 -8.04 -28.29
N LYS A 73 -18.82 -7.33 -29.35
CA LYS A 73 -17.92 -6.48 -30.14
C LYS A 73 -18.49 -5.07 -30.24
N ARG A 74 -17.67 -4.08 -29.89
CA ARG A 74 -18.01 -2.66 -29.96
C ARG A 74 -17.19 -1.99 -31.05
N THR A 75 -17.83 -1.26 -31.94
CA THR A 75 -17.15 -0.44 -32.95
C THR A 75 -17.51 1.03 -32.77
N ARG A 76 -16.48 1.88 -32.74
CA ARG A 76 -16.65 3.33 -32.60
C ARG A 76 -17.15 3.91 -33.93
N LYS A 77 -18.28 4.61 -33.88
CA LYS A 77 -18.73 5.50 -34.96
C LYS A 77 -18.60 6.96 -34.51
N PRO A 78 -17.98 7.84 -35.31
CA PRO A 78 -18.05 9.27 -35.04
C PRO A 78 -19.50 9.73 -35.13
N LYS A 79 -19.96 10.48 -34.12
CA LYS A 79 -21.30 11.05 -34.08
C LYS A 79 -21.43 12.08 -35.21
N GLU A 80 -22.42 11.94 -36.09
CA GLU A 80 -22.68 12.95 -37.12
C GLU A 80 -23.06 14.27 -36.42
N GLU A 81 -22.35 15.35 -36.72
CA GLU A 81 -22.75 16.68 -36.27
C GLU A 81 -24.06 17.06 -36.97
N ASP A 82 -25.12 17.28 -36.19
CA ASP A 82 -26.38 17.81 -36.69
C ASP A 82 -26.13 19.17 -37.36
N THR A 83 -26.07 19.19 -38.69
CA THR A 83 -25.90 20.40 -39.52
C THR A 83 -27.10 21.37 -39.50
N ASN A 84 -28.01 21.26 -38.53
CA ASN A 84 -29.25 22.03 -38.44
C ASN A 84 -29.46 22.80 -37.12
N THR A 85 -28.40 23.34 -36.52
CA THR A 85 -28.51 24.38 -35.49
C THR A 85 -27.65 25.60 -35.82
N SER A 86 -28.13 26.40 -36.78
CA SER A 86 -27.74 27.79 -36.89
C SER A 86 -28.35 28.62 -35.75
N ALA A 87 -27.74 28.62 -34.56
CA ALA A 87 -27.83 29.67 -33.54
C ALA A 87 -26.97 29.31 -32.31
N GLY A 88 -25.90 30.09 -32.09
CA GLY A 88 -25.15 30.25 -30.83
C GLY A 88 -25.10 29.09 -29.85
N ASP A 89 -23.99 28.35 -29.86
CA ASP A 89 -23.62 27.47 -28.75
C ASP A 89 -23.64 28.22 -27.40
N PRO A 90 -24.27 27.67 -26.34
CA PRO A 90 -24.09 28.17 -24.98
C PRO A 90 -22.62 27.96 -24.54
N PRO A 91 -22.09 28.78 -23.62
CA PRO A 91 -20.73 28.59 -23.11
C PRO A 91 -20.59 27.22 -22.43
N ARG A 92 -19.54 26.48 -22.81
CA ARG A 92 -19.16 25.16 -22.26
C ARG A 92 -19.34 25.14 -20.74
N LYS A 93 -20.13 24.20 -20.21
CA LYS A 93 -20.26 23.98 -18.75
C LYS A 93 -18.86 23.68 -18.20
N LYS A 94 -18.40 24.48 -17.24
CA LYS A 94 -17.15 24.21 -16.52
C LYS A 94 -17.36 22.98 -15.62
N PRO A 95 -16.39 22.05 -15.54
CA PRO A 95 -16.49 20.87 -14.69
C PRO A 95 -16.76 21.30 -13.23
N THR A 96 -17.60 20.54 -12.54
CA THR A 96 -17.99 20.75 -11.13
C THR A 96 -17.33 19.75 -10.17
N ARG A 97 -16.67 18.71 -10.69
CA ARG A 97 -15.98 17.64 -9.96
C ARG A 97 -14.62 17.35 -10.58
N LEU A 98 -13.69 16.90 -9.75
CA LEU A 98 -12.33 16.52 -10.14
C LEU A 98 -12.21 15.02 -10.36
N ALA A 99 -12.98 14.54 -11.32
CA ALA A 99 -12.94 13.17 -11.78
C ALA A 99 -13.17 13.14 -13.28
N ILE A 100 -12.44 12.28 -13.97
CA ILE A 100 -12.56 12.10 -15.41
C ILE A 100 -13.68 11.08 -15.67
N GLY A 101 -14.73 11.46 -16.42
CA GLY A 101 -15.79 10.54 -16.87
C GLY A 101 -16.92 10.27 -15.88
N VAL A 102 -17.29 11.26 -15.06
CA VAL A 102 -18.41 11.18 -14.10
C VAL A 102 -19.35 12.36 -14.32
N GLU A 103 -20.65 12.23 -14.01
CA GLU A 103 -21.61 13.33 -14.12
C GLU A 103 -21.16 14.53 -13.28
N GLY A 104 -20.80 15.63 -13.95
CA GLY A 104 -20.20 16.84 -13.37
C GLY A 104 -18.65 16.88 -13.34
N GLY A 105 -17.93 15.87 -13.82
CA GLY A 105 -16.46 15.79 -13.84
C GLY A 105 -15.77 16.50 -15.01
N PHE A 106 -14.44 16.35 -15.14
CA PHE A 106 -13.72 16.67 -16.37
C PHE A 106 -14.12 15.65 -17.45
N ASP A 107 -15.00 16.06 -18.37
CA ASP A 107 -15.36 15.26 -19.52
C ASP A 107 -14.16 15.16 -20.49
N ILE A 108 -13.42 14.05 -20.45
CA ILE A 108 -12.45 13.71 -21.52
C ILE A 108 -13.19 13.23 -22.77
N THR A 109 -14.47 12.92 -22.64
CA THR A 109 -15.35 12.59 -23.75
C THR A 109 -16.76 13.05 -23.39
N GLU A 110 -17.14 14.27 -23.79
CA GLU A 110 -18.45 14.38 -24.43
C GLU A 110 -18.46 13.24 -25.46
N GLU A 111 -19.43 12.32 -25.38
CA GLU A 111 -19.56 11.18 -26.28
C GLU A 111 -19.69 11.67 -27.74
N LYS A 112 -18.54 11.96 -28.35
CA LYS A 112 -18.35 12.26 -29.78
C LYS A 112 -18.42 10.99 -30.63
N PHE A 113 -18.54 9.83 -29.97
CA PHE A 113 -18.62 8.54 -30.61
C PHE A 113 -19.87 7.82 -30.13
N GLU A 114 -20.68 7.39 -31.07
CA GLU A 114 -21.72 6.39 -30.85
C GLU A 114 -21.07 5.01 -30.99
N TYR A 115 -21.42 4.06 -30.13
CA TYR A 115 -20.89 2.70 -30.19
C TYR A 115 -21.94 1.79 -30.78
N ASP A 116 -21.62 1.17 -31.91
CA ASP A 116 -22.39 0.02 -32.38
C ASP A 116 -21.94 -1.22 -31.61
N GLU A 117 -22.88 -1.86 -30.93
CA GLU A 117 -22.66 -3.15 -30.26
C GLU A 117 -23.18 -4.30 -31.12
N ASP A 118 -22.29 -5.18 -31.56
CA ASP A 118 -22.62 -6.46 -32.16
C ASP A 118 -22.54 -7.56 -31.10
N VAL A 119 -23.65 -8.29 -30.91
CA VAL A 119 -23.80 -9.31 -29.86
C VAL A 119 -24.29 -10.62 -30.46
N LYS A 120 -23.53 -11.69 -30.24
CA LYS A 120 -23.87 -13.04 -30.73
C LYS A 120 -23.50 -14.13 -29.72
N ILE A 121 -24.20 -15.26 -29.76
CA ILE A 121 -23.89 -16.43 -28.95
C ILE A 121 -22.95 -17.32 -29.75
N VAL A 122 -21.86 -17.78 -29.14
CA VAL A 122 -20.85 -18.62 -29.78
C VAL A 122 -20.71 -19.94 -29.02
N ILE A 123 -20.76 -21.07 -29.74
CA ILE A 123 -20.62 -22.41 -29.18
C ILE A 123 -19.31 -23.07 -29.67
N PHE A 124 -18.46 -23.48 -28.73
CA PHE A 124 -17.21 -24.22 -28.96
C PHE A 124 -17.44 -25.75 -29.00
N PRO A 125 -16.57 -26.54 -29.67
CA PRO A 125 -15.34 -26.14 -30.37
C PRO A 125 -15.54 -25.68 -31.83
N GLU A 126 -16.72 -25.87 -32.40
CA GLU A 126 -17.01 -25.60 -33.82
C GLU A 126 -17.16 -24.12 -34.16
N HIS A 127 -17.13 -23.23 -33.15
CA HIS A 127 -17.33 -21.78 -33.29
C HIS A 127 -18.65 -21.45 -34.00
N LEU A 128 -19.73 -22.11 -33.58
CA LEU A 128 -21.07 -21.89 -34.13
C LEU A 128 -21.62 -20.55 -33.62
N ASP A 129 -21.76 -19.60 -34.54
CA ASP A 129 -22.35 -18.28 -34.27
C ASP A 129 -23.87 -18.33 -34.38
N ILE A 130 -24.56 -17.89 -33.33
CA ILE A 130 -26.02 -17.78 -33.25
C ILE A 130 -26.36 -16.31 -32.98
N PRO A 131 -26.98 -15.59 -33.94
CA PRO A 131 -27.42 -14.23 -33.70
C PRO A 131 -28.57 -14.20 -32.68
N ARG A 132 -28.79 -13.06 -32.01
CA ARG A 132 -29.82 -12.90 -30.98
C ARG A 132 -31.22 -13.28 -31.49
N ASP A 133 -31.51 -12.96 -32.74
CA ASP A 133 -32.80 -13.24 -33.40
C ASP A 133 -32.84 -14.65 -34.03
N GLY A 134 -31.73 -15.38 -34.04
CA GLY A 134 -31.58 -16.70 -34.66
C GLY A 134 -32.13 -17.87 -33.83
N LEU A 135 -32.97 -17.60 -32.82
CA LEU A 135 -33.55 -18.59 -31.91
C LEU A 135 -34.94 -19.10 -32.38
N GLU A 136 -35.33 -18.75 -33.61
CA GLU A 136 -36.56 -19.19 -34.26
C GLU A 136 -36.53 -20.71 -34.48
N GLY A 137 -37.48 -21.44 -33.88
CA GLY A 137 -37.60 -22.90 -33.98
C GLY A 137 -37.18 -23.72 -32.75
N LEU A 138 -36.64 -23.07 -31.71
CA LEU A 138 -36.38 -23.70 -30.41
C LEU A 138 -37.63 -23.69 -29.50
N PRO A 139 -37.77 -24.64 -28.56
CA PRO A 139 -38.84 -24.61 -27.57
C PRO A 139 -38.86 -23.29 -26.80
N ASP A 140 -40.05 -22.71 -26.57
CA ASP A 140 -40.19 -21.36 -26.00
C ASP A 140 -39.44 -21.22 -24.66
N MET A 141 -39.49 -22.24 -23.80
CA MET A 141 -38.78 -22.25 -22.51
C MET A 141 -37.25 -22.12 -22.65
N VAL A 142 -36.68 -22.62 -23.74
CA VAL A 142 -35.25 -22.52 -24.05
C VAL A 142 -34.93 -21.13 -24.58
N ARG A 143 -35.78 -20.63 -25.48
CA ARG A 143 -35.67 -19.28 -26.07
C ARG A 143 -35.71 -18.22 -24.96
N ASP A 144 -36.69 -18.29 -24.07
CA ASP A 144 -36.88 -17.34 -22.98
C ASP A 144 -35.69 -17.35 -22.01
N ARG A 145 -35.17 -18.54 -21.69
CA ARG A 145 -34.00 -18.67 -20.81
C ARG A 145 -32.76 -18.02 -21.41
N ILE A 146 -32.50 -18.25 -22.70
CA ILE A 146 -31.34 -17.69 -23.40
C ILE A 146 -31.50 -16.17 -23.56
N ALA A 147 -32.66 -15.71 -24.00
CA ALA A 147 -32.96 -14.28 -24.13
C ALA A 147 -32.81 -13.56 -22.79
N SER A 148 -33.36 -14.13 -21.71
CA SER A 148 -33.22 -13.59 -20.35
C SER A 148 -31.77 -13.57 -19.87
N ALA A 149 -30.97 -14.61 -20.14
CA ALA A 149 -29.56 -14.63 -19.79
C ALA A 149 -28.75 -13.55 -20.54
N VAL A 150 -28.98 -13.40 -21.85
CA VAL A 150 -28.29 -12.38 -22.67
C VAL A 150 -28.66 -10.98 -22.21
N GLU A 151 -29.96 -10.71 -22.04
CA GLU A 151 -30.44 -9.41 -21.57
C GLU A 151 -29.91 -9.07 -20.17
N ALA A 152 -29.91 -10.04 -19.25
CA ALA A 152 -29.34 -9.87 -17.92
C ALA A 152 -27.82 -9.61 -17.95
N ILE A 153 -27.05 -10.25 -18.85
CA ILE A 153 -25.61 -9.98 -18.99
C ILE A 153 -25.37 -8.56 -19.53
N LEU A 154 -26.14 -8.13 -20.53
CA LEU A 154 -26.00 -6.80 -21.14
C LEU A 154 -26.41 -5.68 -20.19
N THR A 155 -27.49 -5.89 -19.42
CA THR A 155 -28.03 -4.88 -18.48
C THR A 155 -27.31 -4.86 -17.13
N ALA A 156 -26.74 -5.97 -16.68
CA ALA A 156 -26.01 -6.01 -15.41
C ALA A 156 -24.84 -5.02 -15.40
N ASP A 157 -24.68 -4.28 -14.30
CA ASP A 157 -23.48 -3.49 -14.09
C ASP A 157 -22.25 -4.38 -14.14
N SER A 158 -21.24 -3.91 -14.87
CA SER A 158 -20.00 -4.67 -15.00
C SER A 158 -19.26 -4.75 -13.67
N ALA A 159 -18.43 -5.78 -13.51
CA ALA A 159 -17.62 -5.96 -12.32
C ALA A 159 -16.73 -4.74 -12.04
N SER A 160 -16.18 -4.11 -13.10
CA SER A 160 -15.36 -2.90 -12.98
C SER A 160 -16.18 -1.72 -12.46
N ARG A 161 -17.38 -1.49 -13.01
CA ARG A 161 -18.29 -0.42 -12.59
C ARG A 161 -18.78 -0.61 -11.16
N LYS A 162 -19.16 -1.84 -10.77
CA LYS A 162 -19.55 -2.14 -9.38
C LYS A 162 -18.40 -1.88 -8.40
N GLN A 163 -17.17 -2.26 -8.77
CA GLN A 163 -15.98 -2.00 -7.96
C GLN A 163 -15.65 -0.53 -7.86
N GLU A 164 -15.80 0.23 -8.95
CA GLU A 164 -15.68 1.69 -8.91
C GLU A 164 -16.73 2.25 -7.96
N VAL A 165 -18.01 1.97 -8.15
CA VAL A 165 -19.07 2.45 -7.24
C VAL A 165 -18.80 2.09 -5.77
N GLN A 166 -18.29 0.89 -5.47
CA GLN A 166 -17.91 0.47 -4.11
C GLN A 166 -16.68 1.19 -3.55
N ALA A 167 -15.64 1.40 -4.37
CA ALA A 167 -14.47 2.19 -3.99
C ALA A 167 -14.84 3.66 -3.75
N TRP A 168 -15.87 4.13 -4.45
CA TRP A 168 -16.51 5.42 -4.26
C TRP A 168 -17.51 5.45 -3.09
N ASP A 169 -17.98 4.32 -2.57
CA ASP A 169 -18.87 4.26 -1.38
C ASP A 169 -18.12 4.66 -0.09
N GLY A 170 -16.78 4.72 -0.13
CA GLY A 170 -15.94 5.40 0.87
C GLY A 170 -15.88 6.93 0.71
N GLU A 171 -16.41 7.46 -0.40
CA GLU A 171 -16.47 8.89 -0.80
C GLU A 171 -17.90 9.40 -1.04
N VAL A 172 -18.93 8.56 -0.93
CA VAL A 172 -20.31 9.07 -0.88
C VAL A 172 -20.40 9.90 0.38
N ARG A 173 -20.30 11.23 0.20
CA ARG A 173 -20.58 12.24 1.23
C ARG A 173 -21.76 11.71 2.03
N ARG A 174 -21.53 11.34 3.28
CA ARG A 174 -22.60 10.77 4.08
C ARG A 174 -23.59 11.88 4.34
N VAL A 175 -24.88 11.53 4.39
CA VAL A 175 -25.88 12.48 4.87
C VAL A 175 -25.47 12.86 6.28
N SER A 176 -25.29 14.15 6.55
CA SER A 176 -24.87 14.59 7.87
C SER A 176 -25.84 14.09 8.92
N LYS A 177 -25.30 13.65 10.06
CA LYS A 177 -26.11 13.36 11.25
C LYS A 177 -26.98 14.54 11.70
N HIS A 178 -26.61 15.77 11.29
CA HIS A 178 -27.32 17.00 11.62
C HIS A 178 -28.30 17.45 10.54
N ALA A 179 -28.32 16.86 9.34
CA ALA A 179 -29.15 17.34 8.22
C ALA A 179 -30.66 17.34 8.54
N PHE A 180 -31.14 16.41 9.37
CA PHE A 180 -32.55 16.32 9.76
C PHE A 180 -32.87 16.95 11.12
N SER A 181 -31.85 17.20 11.94
CA SER A 181 -31.98 17.75 13.30
C SER A 181 -31.46 19.19 13.40
N LEU A 182 -31.10 19.81 12.28
CA LEU A 182 -30.56 21.16 12.24
C LEU A 182 -31.63 22.16 12.69
N HIS A 183 -31.40 22.80 13.84
CA HIS A 183 -32.25 23.87 14.31
C HIS A 183 -31.80 25.20 13.69
N GLN A 184 -32.62 25.80 12.83
CA GLN A 184 -32.36 27.14 12.30
C GLN A 184 -32.99 28.19 13.20
N LEU A 185 -32.21 29.17 13.64
CA LEU A 185 -32.69 30.26 14.50
C LEU A 185 -33.67 31.12 13.71
N GLN A 186 -34.77 31.51 14.36
CA GLN A 186 -35.67 32.52 13.82
C GLN A 186 -34.99 33.89 13.93
N ASN A 187 -34.37 34.32 12.84
CA ASN A 187 -33.75 35.62 12.71
C ASN A 187 -34.19 36.29 11.40
N ASP A 188 -34.24 37.63 11.38
CA ASP A 188 -34.63 38.40 10.19
C ASP A 188 -33.48 38.52 9.16
N VAL A 189 -32.50 37.60 9.22
CA VAL A 189 -31.31 37.62 8.37
C VAL A 189 -31.72 37.17 6.96
N ARG A 190 -31.40 38.02 5.97
CA ARG A 190 -31.57 37.73 4.55
C ARG A 190 -30.23 37.88 3.85
N ILE A 191 -29.80 36.81 3.19
CA ILE A 191 -28.48 36.75 2.57
C ILE A 191 -28.61 37.20 1.11
N PRO A 192 -27.86 38.23 0.67
CA PRO A 192 -27.90 38.68 -0.72
C PRO A 192 -27.33 37.59 -1.66
N PRO A 193 -27.64 37.61 -2.97
CA PRO A 193 -27.17 36.58 -3.91
C PRO A 193 -25.69 36.73 -4.32
N CYS A 194 -25.03 37.84 -3.99
CA CYS A 194 -23.61 38.07 -4.23
C CYS A 194 -23.07 39.20 -3.34
N GLY A 195 -21.76 39.47 -3.41
CA GLY A 195 -21.12 40.60 -2.73
C GLY A 195 -20.85 40.37 -1.24
N TRP A 196 -20.79 39.10 -0.82
CA TRP A 196 -20.59 38.71 0.57
C TRP A 196 -19.23 39.16 1.12
N LYS A 197 -19.19 39.33 2.43
CA LYS A 197 -18.00 39.66 3.18
C LYS A 197 -18.05 38.92 4.51
N CYS A 198 -16.90 38.47 5.00
CA CYS A 198 -16.80 37.91 6.33
C CYS A 198 -17.27 38.92 7.39
N SER A 199 -18.09 38.49 8.35
CA SER A 199 -18.56 39.35 9.43
C SER A 199 -17.47 39.79 10.42
N LYS A 200 -16.37 39.01 10.53
CA LYS A 200 -15.24 39.28 11.44
C LYS A 200 -14.02 39.93 10.76
N CYS A 201 -13.89 39.88 9.42
CA CYS A 201 -12.74 40.46 8.70
C CYS A 201 -13.06 40.94 7.27
N ASP A 202 -12.05 41.41 6.54
CA ASP A 202 -12.25 42.01 5.20
C ASP A 202 -12.31 41.03 4.02
N MET A 203 -12.30 39.72 4.27
CA MET A 203 -12.35 38.71 3.21
C MET A 203 -13.69 38.68 2.47
N ARG A 204 -13.59 38.49 1.15
CA ARG A 204 -14.72 38.42 0.20
C ARG A 204 -14.83 37.08 -0.54
N GLU A 205 -13.86 36.20 -0.36
CA GLU A 205 -13.74 34.89 -1.02
C GLU A 205 -13.53 33.80 0.04
N ASN A 206 -13.82 32.54 -0.31
CA ASN A 206 -13.78 31.39 0.61
C ASN A 206 -14.63 31.63 1.88
N LEU A 207 -15.88 32.04 1.66
CA LEU A 207 -16.85 32.34 2.70
C LEU A 207 -17.79 31.16 2.93
N TRP A 208 -18.06 30.88 4.19
CA TRP A 208 -18.92 29.82 4.66
C TRP A 208 -20.11 30.46 5.38
N LEU A 209 -21.31 30.09 4.94
CA LEU A 209 -22.57 30.48 5.57
C LEU A 209 -22.95 29.39 6.56
N ASN A 210 -23.01 29.73 7.85
CA ASN A 210 -23.50 28.80 8.86
C ASN A 210 -25.02 28.62 8.70
N MET A 211 -25.46 27.37 8.63
CA MET A 211 -26.84 27.03 8.30
C MET A 211 -27.81 27.18 9.48
N THR A 212 -27.31 27.40 10.70
CA THR A 212 -28.12 27.60 11.91
C THR A 212 -28.49 29.06 12.14
N ASP A 213 -27.53 29.98 12.02
CA ASP A 213 -27.71 31.39 12.37
C ASP A 213 -27.50 32.37 11.21
N GLY A 214 -27.09 31.89 10.04
CA GLY A 214 -26.86 32.73 8.87
C GLY A 214 -25.60 33.58 8.92
N ALA A 215 -24.66 33.29 9.84
CA ALA A 215 -23.39 34.00 9.90
C ALA A 215 -22.51 33.68 8.67
N ILE A 216 -21.97 34.72 8.02
CA ILE A 216 -21.03 34.59 6.90
C ILE A 216 -19.61 34.78 7.40
N LEU A 217 -18.78 33.73 7.35
CA LEU A 217 -17.45 33.74 7.93
C LEU A 217 -16.43 33.11 6.97
N CYS A 218 -15.19 33.59 6.99
CA CYS A 218 -14.15 33.03 6.14
C CYS A 218 -13.70 31.65 6.64
N GLY A 219 -13.30 30.80 5.69
CA GLY A 219 -12.89 29.42 5.92
C GLY A 219 -11.61 29.25 6.75
N ARG A 220 -11.12 28.01 6.79
CA ARG A 220 -9.88 27.69 7.50
C ARG A 220 -8.67 28.33 6.83
N ARG A 221 -7.69 28.73 7.63
CA ARG A 221 -6.38 29.17 7.18
C ARG A 221 -5.55 27.94 6.85
N TYR A 222 -5.02 27.87 5.64
CA TYR A 222 -4.09 26.83 5.24
C TYR A 222 -2.67 27.18 5.71
N PHE A 223 -1.82 26.16 5.77
CA PHE A 223 -0.47 26.23 6.33
C PHE A 223 0.49 27.12 5.51
N ASP A 224 0.12 27.46 4.27
CA ASP A 224 0.86 28.34 3.36
C ASP A 224 0.37 29.81 3.41
N GLY A 225 -0.44 30.16 4.41
CA GLY A 225 -1.01 31.50 4.54
C GLY A 225 -2.21 31.78 3.62
N SER A 226 -2.51 30.89 2.67
CA SER A 226 -3.70 30.96 1.83
C SER A 226 -4.95 30.45 2.56
N GLY A 227 -6.14 30.66 1.99
CA GLY A 227 -7.42 30.28 2.60
C GLY A 227 -8.12 31.40 3.36
N GLY A 228 -8.87 31.05 4.40
CA GLY A 228 -9.58 31.98 5.27
C GLY A 228 -8.82 32.32 6.57
N ASN A 229 -9.43 33.06 7.49
CA ASN A 229 -8.84 33.44 8.80
C ASN A 229 -9.41 32.60 9.96
N ASN A 230 -9.83 31.36 9.72
CA ASN A 230 -10.43 30.45 10.73
C ASN A 230 -11.74 30.91 11.39
N HIS A 231 -12.29 32.07 11.05
CA HIS A 231 -13.49 32.58 11.71
C HIS A 231 -14.70 31.63 11.67
N ALA A 232 -14.89 30.85 10.61
CA ALA A 232 -16.00 29.91 10.52
C ALA A 232 -15.86 28.71 11.49
N VAL A 233 -14.64 28.19 11.70
CA VAL A 233 -14.39 27.11 12.67
C VAL A 233 -14.37 27.64 14.12
N GLU A 234 -13.89 28.86 14.34
CA GLU A 234 -13.99 29.53 15.65
C GLU A 234 -15.44 29.76 16.05
N HIS A 235 -16.28 30.20 15.11
CA HIS A 235 -17.72 30.36 15.34
C HIS A 235 -18.40 29.04 15.67
N TYR A 236 -18.03 27.94 15.00
CA TYR A 236 -18.48 26.62 15.41
C TYR A 236 -18.06 26.27 16.84
N ARG A 237 -16.80 26.53 17.23
CA ARG A 237 -16.32 26.28 18.60
C ARG A 237 -17.06 27.10 19.65
N GLU A 238 -17.47 28.33 19.31
CA GLU A 238 -18.21 29.22 20.19
C GLU A 238 -19.69 28.84 20.33
N THR A 239 -20.32 28.35 19.27
CA THR A 239 -21.78 28.17 19.18
C THR A 239 -22.25 26.72 19.18
N GLY A 240 -21.40 25.79 18.74
CA GLY A 240 -21.74 24.40 18.47
C GLY A 240 -22.56 24.19 17.19
N TYR A 241 -22.69 25.19 16.31
CA TYR A 241 -23.52 25.09 15.10
C TYR A 241 -22.83 24.30 13.98
N PRO A 242 -23.30 23.07 13.65
CA PRO A 242 -22.45 22.06 13.02
C PRO A 242 -22.29 22.22 11.52
N LEU A 243 -23.28 22.76 10.80
CA LEU A 243 -23.32 22.78 9.34
C LEU A 243 -23.05 24.16 8.75
N ALA A 244 -22.16 24.21 7.76
CA ALA A 244 -21.94 25.40 6.96
C ALA A 244 -21.84 25.06 5.47
N VAL A 245 -22.40 25.93 4.63
CA VAL A 245 -22.34 25.82 3.17
C VAL A 245 -21.36 26.84 2.60
N LYS A 246 -20.55 26.45 1.62
CA LYS A 246 -19.60 27.36 0.97
C LYS A 246 -20.32 28.28 0.00
N LEU A 247 -20.34 29.58 0.32
CA LEU A 247 -20.90 30.60 -0.57
C LEU A 247 -20.13 30.64 -1.88
N GLY A 248 -20.86 30.75 -2.99
CA GLY A 248 -20.31 30.72 -4.35
C GLY A 248 -20.17 29.32 -4.99
N THR A 249 -20.41 28.25 -4.22
CA THR A 249 -20.54 26.87 -4.76
C THR A 249 -22.00 26.41 -4.96
N ILE A 250 -22.96 27.26 -4.58
CA ILE A 250 -24.40 26.96 -4.65
C ILE A 250 -24.86 26.97 -6.11
N THR A 251 -25.43 25.84 -6.55
CA THR A 251 -25.99 25.63 -7.88
C THR A 251 -27.36 24.96 -7.79
N PRO A 252 -28.14 24.88 -8.89
CA PRO A 252 -29.39 24.13 -8.91
C PRO A 252 -29.22 22.64 -8.56
N ASP A 253 -28.04 22.07 -8.84
CA ASP A 253 -27.74 20.65 -8.64
C ASP A 253 -27.18 20.34 -7.24
N GLY A 254 -26.83 21.35 -6.43
CA GLY A 254 -26.28 21.19 -5.09
C GLY A 254 -25.27 22.27 -4.67
N ALA A 255 -24.66 22.09 -3.50
CA ALA A 255 -23.59 22.94 -2.99
C ALA A 255 -22.58 22.14 -2.14
N ASP A 256 -21.44 22.75 -1.83
CA ASP A 256 -20.46 22.18 -0.90
C ASP A 256 -20.88 22.49 0.55
N VAL A 257 -21.25 21.44 1.29
CA VAL A 257 -21.64 21.50 2.70
C VAL A 257 -20.57 20.82 3.56
N TYR A 258 -20.10 21.51 4.58
CA TYR A 258 -19.14 21.01 5.56
C TYR A 258 -19.80 20.84 6.92
N SER A 259 -19.50 19.72 7.57
CA SER A 259 -19.89 19.47 8.95
C SER A 259 -18.68 19.62 9.86
N TYR A 260 -18.68 20.63 10.72
CA TYR A 260 -17.62 20.84 11.70
C TYR A 260 -17.59 19.80 12.82
N ASP A 261 -18.71 19.13 13.06
CA ASP A 261 -18.83 18.09 14.08
C ASP A 261 -18.46 16.69 13.54
N GLU A 262 -18.49 16.49 12.22
CA GLU A 262 -18.02 15.27 11.56
C GLU A 262 -16.61 15.45 10.94
N ASP A 263 -16.12 16.70 10.95
CA ASP A 263 -14.89 17.16 10.31
C ASP A 263 -14.73 16.68 8.85
N ASP A 264 -15.85 16.66 8.12
CA ASP A 264 -15.92 16.09 6.76
C ASP A 264 -16.95 16.84 5.87
N MET A 265 -16.83 16.65 4.56
CA MET A 265 -17.82 17.10 3.58
C MET A 265 -19.04 16.18 3.60
N VAL A 266 -20.22 16.76 3.78
CA VAL A 266 -21.47 16.01 4.01
C VAL A 266 -22.52 16.32 2.96
N LEU A 267 -23.52 15.43 2.84
CA LEU A 267 -24.75 15.75 2.12
C LEU A 267 -25.78 16.29 3.10
N ASP A 268 -26.52 17.28 2.63
CA ASP A 268 -27.72 17.78 3.28
C ASP A 268 -28.90 17.62 2.31
N PRO A 269 -29.72 16.57 2.47
CA PRO A 269 -30.91 16.36 1.64
C PRO A 269 -31.92 17.52 1.71
N ASN A 270 -31.89 18.29 2.81
CA ASN A 270 -32.79 19.42 3.05
C ASN A 270 -32.13 20.77 2.73
N LEU A 271 -31.00 20.77 2.00
CA LEU A 271 -30.22 21.97 1.70
C LEU A 271 -31.07 23.09 1.07
N ALA A 272 -31.99 22.74 0.18
CA ALA A 272 -32.88 23.71 -0.45
C ALA A 272 -33.80 24.42 0.56
N GLU A 273 -34.33 23.68 1.53
CA GLU A 273 -35.18 24.23 2.60
C GLU A 273 -34.34 25.09 3.56
N HIS A 274 -33.17 24.60 3.95
CA HIS A 274 -32.28 25.32 4.85
C HIS A 274 -31.74 26.63 4.23
N LEU A 275 -31.47 26.65 2.92
CA LEU A 275 -31.08 27.85 2.19
C LEU A 275 -32.27 28.81 1.99
N ALA A 276 -33.48 28.29 1.78
CA ALA A 276 -34.69 29.09 1.64
C ALA A 276 -35.01 29.89 2.91
N HIS A 277 -34.68 29.37 4.09
CA HIS A 277 -34.82 30.10 5.38
C HIS A 277 -34.09 31.45 5.36
N PHE A 278 -32.92 31.52 4.73
CA PHE A 278 -32.12 32.73 4.59
C PHE A 278 -32.44 33.55 3.33
N GLY A 279 -33.46 33.14 2.56
CA GLY A 279 -33.89 33.80 1.33
C GLY A 279 -33.05 33.46 0.09
N ILE A 280 -32.29 32.36 0.11
CA ILE A 280 -31.48 31.89 -1.02
C ILE A 280 -32.27 30.85 -1.82
N ASP A 281 -32.55 31.17 -3.07
CA ASP A 281 -33.23 30.28 -4.03
C ASP A 281 -32.19 29.60 -4.93
N MET A 282 -31.95 28.30 -4.71
CA MET A 282 -30.91 27.53 -5.41
C MET A 282 -31.08 27.55 -6.94
N LEU A 283 -32.31 27.65 -7.45
CA LEU A 283 -32.59 27.67 -8.89
C LEU A 283 -32.08 28.94 -9.58
N LYS A 284 -31.82 30.01 -8.82
CA LYS A 284 -31.35 31.31 -9.33
C LYS A 284 -29.85 31.53 -9.10
N MET A 285 -29.18 30.63 -8.40
CA MET A 285 -27.76 30.73 -8.08
C MET A 285 -26.90 30.12 -9.17
N GLN A 286 -25.75 30.74 -9.43
CA GLN A 286 -24.74 30.24 -10.36
C GLN A 286 -23.40 30.15 -9.64
N LYS A 287 -22.60 29.13 -9.97
CA LYS A 287 -21.27 28.92 -9.40
C LYS A 287 -20.38 30.13 -9.71
N THR A 288 -19.93 30.81 -8.65
CA THR A 288 -19.12 32.05 -8.72
C THR A 288 -17.74 31.88 -8.08
N ASP A 289 -17.53 30.81 -7.29
CA ASP A 289 -16.26 30.47 -6.65
C ASP A 289 -15.81 29.04 -6.97
N LYS A 290 -14.50 28.79 -6.84
CA LYS A 290 -13.88 27.47 -7.05
C LYS A 290 -14.22 26.50 -5.90
N THR A 291 -14.46 25.23 -6.23
CA THR A 291 -14.60 24.17 -5.21
C THR A 291 -13.29 23.99 -4.43
N MET A 292 -13.34 23.31 -3.29
CA MET A 292 -12.12 23.06 -2.50
C MET A 292 -11.05 22.33 -3.31
N THR A 293 -11.45 21.32 -4.06
CA THR A 293 -10.56 20.52 -4.89
C THR A 293 -10.01 21.32 -6.09
N GLU A 294 -10.78 22.26 -6.65
CA GLU A 294 -10.31 23.16 -7.72
C GLU A 294 -9.27 24.16 -7.24
N LEU A 295 -9.36 24.62 -5.99
CA LEU A 295 -8.37 25.50 -5.38
C LEU A 295 -7.04 24.78 -5.17
N GLU A 296 -7.07 23.52 -4.75
CA GLU A 296 -5.87 22.69 -4.54
C GLU A 296 -5.10 22.44 -5.85
N ILE A 297 -5.80 22.26 -6.96
CA ILE A 297 -5.18 22.06 -8.28
C ILE A 297 -4.59 23.35 -8.84
N ASP A 298 -5.30 24.46 -8.69
CA ASP A 298 -4.79 25.77 -9.12
C ASP A 298 -3.54 26.18 -8.32
N MET A 299 -3.46 25.77 -7.05
CA MET A 299 -2.30 25.98 -6.18
C MET A 299 -1.09 25.16 -6.63
N ASN A 300 -1.29 23.89 -6.99
CA ASN A 300 -0.22 23.01 -7.47
C ASN A 300 0.24 23.33 -8.91
N GLN A 301 -0.63 23.87 -9.77
CA GLN A 301 -0.27 24.30 -11.13
C GLN A 301 0.55 25.61 -11.16
N ARG A 302 0.45 26.46 -10.15
CA ARG A 302 1.21 27.73 -10.07
C ARG A 302 2.69 27.54 -9.70
N ILE A 303 3.07 26.37 -9.21
CA ILE A 303 4.45 26.05 -8.82
C ILE A 303 5.07 25.28 -9.99
N GLY A 304 5.98 25.90 -10.75
CA GLY A 304 6.63 25.33 -11.96
C GLY A 304 7.41 24.02 -11.78
N GLU A 305 7.26 23.32 -10.66
CA GLU A 305 7.72 21.96 -10.38
C GLU A 305 7.20 20.96 -11.43
N TRP A 306 5.96 21.15 -11.91
CA TRP A 306 5.40 20.32 -12.97
C TRP A 306 6.15 20.44 -14.29
N GLU A 307 6.52 21.66 -14.67
CA GLU A 307 7.23 21.93 -15.91
C GLU A 307 8.66 21.40 -15.88
N LEU A 308 9.33 21.47 -14.73
CA LEU A 308 10.69 20.96 -14.56
C LEU A 308 10.74 19.43 -14.61
N ILE A 309 9.88 18.75 -13.84
CA ILE A 309 9.94 17.29 -13.70
C ILE A 309 9.41 16.57 -14.94
N GLN A 310 8.44 17.14 -15.65
CA GLN A 310 7.93 16.58 -16.90
C GLN A 310 8.68 17.11 -18.14
N GLU A 311 9.69 17.95 -17.93
CA GLU A 311 10.41 18.70 -18.96
C GLU A 311 9.45 19.38 -19.96
N SER A 312 8.31 19.91 -19.49
CA SER A 312 7.21 20.42 -20.33
C SER A 312 7.62 21.59 -21.22
N GLY A 313 8.71 22.30 -20.89
CA GLY A 313 9.33 23.33 -21.73
C GLY A 313 10.06 22.79 -22.96
N VAL A 314 10.24 21.47 -23.07
CA VAL A 314 10.88 20.78 -24.19
C VAL A 314 9.86 19.84 -24.84
N GLN A 315 9.71 19.89 -26.17
CA GLN A 315 8.95 18.87 -26.89
C GLN A 315 9.71 17.53 -26.84
N LEU A 316 9.46 16.75 -25.80
CA LEU A 316 10.04 15.41 -25.66
C LEU A 316 9.52 14.48 -26.77
N LYS A 317 10.39 13.60 -27.27
CA LYS A 317 10.04 12.62 -28.30
C LYS A 317 9.19 11.49 -27.70
N PRO A 318 7.96 11.25 -28.20
CA PRO A 318 7.16 10.10 -27.78
C PRO A 318 7.85 8.77 -28.15
N LEU A 319 7.76 7.78 -27.26
CA LEU A 319 8.31 6.45 -27.46
C LEU A 319 7.20 5.40 -27.54
N TYR A 320 7.42 4.39 -28.39
CA TYR A 320 6.48 3.30 -28.65
C TYR A 320 7.22 1.96 -28.72
N GLY A 321 6.47 0.87 -28.56
CA GLY A 321 6.96 -0.50 -28.71
C GLY A 321 7.18 -1.24 -27.39
N PRO A 322 7.84 -2.41 -27.43
CA PRO A 322 8.08 -3.28 -26.27
C PRO A 322 8.74 -2.54 -25.10
N GLY A 323 8.12 -2.57 -23.93
CA GLY A 323 8.63 -1.89 -22.73
C GLY A 323 8.41 -0.38 -22.69
N TYR A 324 7.69 0.19 -23.67
CA TYR A 324 7.35 1.61 -23.76
C TYR A 324 5.83 1.84 -23.69
N THR A 325 5.09 0.94 -23.04
CA THR A 325 3.64 1.07 -22.83
C THR A 325 3.31 2.03 -21.69
N GLY A 326 2.37 2.94 -21.92
CA GLY A 326 1.81 3.86 -20.91
C GLY A 326 0.67 3.22 -20.11
N ILE A 327 0.47 3.66 -18.87
CA ILE A 327 -0.59 3.16 -17.99
C ILE A 327 -1.63 4.26 -17.76
N ARG A 328 -2.88 3.99 -18.07
CA ARG A 328 -3.99 4.94 -17.86
C ARG A 328 -4.23 5.17 -16.38
N ASN A 329 -4.32 6.44 -16.00
CA ASN A 329 -4.70 6.85 -14.64
C ASN A 329 -6.16 6.44 -14.35
N LEU A 330 -6.38 5.79 -13.21
CA LEU A 330 -7.69 5.27 -12.78
C LEU A 330 -8.33 6.12 -11.66
N GLY A 331 -7.95 7.39 -11.55
CA GLY A 331 -8.25 8.24 -10.40
C GLY A 331 -7.21 8.05 -9.31
N ASN A 332 -6.21 8.94 -9.28
CA ASN A 332 -5.10 8.96 -8.34
C ASN A 332 -4.18 7.72 -8.34
N SER A 333 -4.13 6.95 -9.43
CA SER A 333 -3.33 5.70 -9.49
C SER A 333 -1.88 5.89 -9.92
N CYS A 334 -1.35 7.12 -9.92
CA CYS A 334 -0.01 7.42 -10.43
C CYS A 334 1.12 6.79 -9.59
N TYR A 335 0.90 6.59 -8.28
CA TYR A 335 1.82 5.84 -7.39
C TYR A 335 1.99 4.40 -7.85
N LEU A 336 0.88 3.72 -8.17
CA LEU A 336 0.84 2.35 -8.68
C LEU A 336 1.53 2.29 -10.04
N ASN A 337 1.19 3.21 -10.94
CA ASN A 337 1.75 3.26 -12.28
C ASN A 337 3.28 3.38 -12.23
N SER A 338 3.80 4.30 -11.41
CA SER A 338 5.23 4.56 -11.26
C SER A 338 6.00 3.36 -10.70
N VAL A 339 5.47 2.71 -9.65
CA VAL A 339 6.11 1.53 -9.05
C VAL A 339 6.11 0.36 -10.05
N MET A 340 4.99 0.07 -10.69
CA MET A 340 4.88 -1.08 -11.59
C MET A 340 5.74 -0.93 -12.85
N GLN A 341 5.91 0.29 -13.38
CA GLN A 341 6.83 0.56 -14.50
C GLN A 341 8.29 0.22 -14.14
N VAL A 342 8.72 0.56 -12.92
CA VAL A 342 10.08 0.23 -12.45
C VAL A 342 10.23 -1.28 -12.26
N LEU A 343 9.30 -1.93 -11.57
CA LEU A 343 9.36 -3.37 -11.28
C LEU A 343 9.45 -4.21 -12.56
N PHE A 344 8.62 -3.94 -13.56
CA PHE A 344 8.69 -4.66 -14.84
C PHE A 344 9.85 -4.24 -15.74
N SER A 345 10.67 -3.28 -15.33
CA SER A 345 11.95 -3.00 -15.97
C SER A 345 13.10 -3.82 -15.38
N ILE A 346 12.86 -4.54 -14.28
CA ILE A 346 13.86 -5.41 -13.61
C ILE A 346 13.74 -6.85 -14.15
N PRO A 347 14.85 -7.46 -14.62
CA PRO A 347 14.81 -8.78 -15.28
C PRO A 347 14.18 -9.91 -14.46
N ASP A 348 14.36 -9.92 -13.13
CA ASP A 348 13.84 -10.98 -12.26
C ASP A 348 12.30 -11.02 -12.24
N PHE A 349 11.66 -9.85 -12.24
CA PHE A 349 10.20 -9.75 -12.36
C PHE A 349 9.71 -10.15 -13.75
N GLN A 350 10.46 -9.82 -14.81
CA GLN A 350 10.16 -10.26 -16.17
C GLN A 350 10.24 -11.79 -16.30
N ARG A 351 11.32 -12.40 -15.81
CA ARG A 351 11.52 -13.85 -15.80
C ARG A 351 10.44 -14.59 -15.00
N LYS A 352 10.07 -14.05 -13.84
CA LYS A 352 9.06 -14.67 -12.97
C LYS A 352 7.66 -14.62 -13.57
N TYR A 353 7.23 -13.47 -14.08
CA TYR A 353 5.82 -13.22 -14.39
C TYR A 353 5.53 -13.15 -15.90
N VAL A 354 6.49 -12.78 -16.73
CA VAL A 354 6.28 -12.59 -18.18
C VAL A 354 6.81 -13.78 -18.97
N ASP A 355 8.05 -14.22 -18.74
CA ASP A 355 8.62 -15.37 -19.45
C ASP A 355 7.87 -16.67 -19.12
N LYS A 356 7.31 -16.75 -17.91
CA LYS A 356 6.53 -17.89 -17.41
C LYS A 356 5.01 -17.70 -17.53
N LEU A 357 4.55 -16.70 -18.27
CA LEU A 357 3.13 -16.36 -18.43
C LEU A 357 2.26 -17.57 -18.80
N GLU A 358 2.70 -18.39 -19.76
CA GLU A 358 1.94 -19.57 -20.19
C GLU A 358 1.76 -20.59 -19.06
N LYS A 359 2.81 -20.82 -18.26
CA LYS A 359 2.74 -21.71 -17.10
C LYS A 359 1.78 -21.16 -16.04
N ILE A 360 1.83 -19.85 -15.79
CA ILE A 360 0.95 -19.17 -14.84
C ILE A 360 -0.52 -19.32 -15.26
N PHE A 361 -0.83 -19.06 -16.52
CA PHE A 361 -2.21 -19.16 -17.03
C PHE A 361 -2.74 -20.60 -17.01
N GLN A 362 -1.87 -21.58 -17.26
CA GLN A 362 -2.22 -22.99 -17.12
C GLN A 362 -2.55 -23.37 -15.67
N SER A 363 -1.79 -22.87 -14.69
CA SER A 363 -2.01 -23.13 -13.26
C SER A 363 -3.11 -22.27 -12.61
N ALA A 364 -3.65 -21.26 -13.31
CA ALA A 364 -4.63 -20.34 -12.74
C ALA A 364 -5.89 -21.05 -12.17
N PRO A 365 -6.58 -20.50 -11.17
CA PRO A 365 -7.86 -21.04 -10.72
C PRO A 365 -8.97 -20.84 -11.77
N SER A 366 -10.19 -21.29 -11.45
CA SER A 366 -11.37 -21.12 -12.30
C SER A 366 -11.76 -19.66 -12.52
N ASP A 367 -11.47 -18.78 -11.55
CA ASP A 367 -11.58 -17.32 -11.67
C ASP A 367 -10.18 -16.68 -11.65
N PRO A 368 -9.57 -16.43 -12.82
CA PRO A 368 -8.24 -15.86 -12.93
C PRO A 368 -8.19 -14.36 -12.57
N THR A 369 -9.34 -13.69 -12.41
CA THR A 369 -9.40 -12.27 -12.04
C THR A 369 -9.04 -12.05 -10.57
N GLN A 370 -9.16 -13.10 -9.76
CA GLN A 370 -8.83 -13.10 -8.34
C GLN A 370 -7.45 -13.74 -8.06
N ASP A 371 -6.72 -14.13 -9.09
CA ASP A 371 -5.40 -14.77 -8.96
C ASP A 371 -4.28 -13.75 -9.08
N PHE A 372 -3.43 -13.69 -8.04
CA PHE A 372 -2.32 -12.75 -7.97
C PHE A 372 -1.34 -12.94 -9.13
N SER A 373 -0.89 -14.19 -9.34
CA SER A 373 0.12 -14.48 -10.37
C SER A 373 -0.39 -14.15 -11.77
N THR A 374 -1.65 -14.48 -12.07
CA THR A 374 -2.29 -14.16 -13.35
C THR A 374 -2.37 -12.65 -13.60
N GLN A 375 -2.84 -11.86 -12.63
CA GLN A 375 -2.99 -10.42 -12.83
C GLN A 375 -1.63 -9.69 -12.93
N VAL A 376 -0.62 -10.14 -12.18
CA VAL A 376 0.75 -9.62 -12.30
C VAL A 376 1.34 -9.98 -13.67
N ALA A 377 1.19 -11.23 -14.12
CA ALA A 377 1.65 -11.68 -15.44
C ALA A 377 0.97 -10.91 -16.59
N LYS A 378 -0.35 -10.72 -16.51
CA LYS A 378 -1.13 -9.91 -17.44
C LYS A 378 -0.60 -8.48 -17.53
N LEU A 379 -0.34 -7.84 -16.38
CA LEU A 379 0.21 -6.49 -16.33
C LEU A 379 1.60 -6.42 -16.97
N GLY A 380 2.51 -7.32 -16.59
CA GLY A 380 3.86 -7.37 -17.13
C GLY A 380 3.88 -7.60 -18.64
N HIS A 381 3.05 -8.51 -19.14
CA HIS A 381 2.90 -8.74 -20.57
C HIS A 381 2.35 -7.49 -21.29
N GLY A 382 1.34 -6.82 -20.74
CA GLY A 382 0.81 -5.58 -21.31
C GLY A 382 1.85 -4.46 -21.42
N LEU A 383 2.80 -4.40 -20.47
CA LEU A 383 3.88 -3.43 -20.48
C LEU A 383 5.02 -3.77 -21.46
N LEU A 384 5.33 -5.06 -21.60
CA LEU A 384 6.52 -5.51 -22.32
C LEU A 384 6.24 -6.00 -23.75
N SER A 385 5.01 -6.40 -24.09
CA SER A 385 4.70 -6.97 -25.41
C SER A 385 4.78 -5.94 -26.55
N GLY A 386 4.50 -4.67 -26.26
CA GLY A 386 4.38 -3.59 -27.25
C GLY A 386 3.03 -3.56 -27.99
N GLU A 387 2.12 -4.50 -27.73
CA GLU A 387 0.81 -4.56 -28.38
C GLU A 387 -0.05 -3.32 -28.10
N TYR A 388 0.07 -2.79 -26.89
CA TYR A 388 -0.66 -1.63 -26.38
C TYR A 388 0.13 -0.32 -26.48
N SER A 389 1.34 -0.37 -27.04
CA SER A 389 2.23 0.78 -27.26
C SER A 389 2.37 1.08 -28.75
N LYS A 390 1.29 1.61 -29.32
CA LYS A 390 1.20 2.00 -30.75
C LYS A 390 0.86 3.48 -30.88
N PRO A 391 1.37 4.17 -31.92
CA PRO A 391 0.88 5.51 -32.25
C PRO A 391 -0.60 5.42 -32.60
N ALA A 392 -1.40 6.39 -32.13
CA ALA A 392 -2.81 6.47 -32.50
C ALA A 392 -2.93 6.53 -34.04
N SER A 393 -3.74 5.63 -34.62
CA SER A 393 -3.90 5.47 -36.07
C SER A 393 -4.21 6.80 -36.75
N ALA A 394 -3.63 7.02 -37.93
CA ALA A 394 -3.71 8.27 -38.70
C ALA A 394 -5.10 8.59 -39.31
N ASP A 395 -6.16 7.85 -38.95
CA ASP A 395 -7.48 7.92 -39.57
C ASP A 395 -8.46 8.88 -38.86
N GLY A 396 -7.99 9.71 -37.93
CA GLY A 396 -8.76 10.79 -37.32
C GLY A 396 -7.91 12.04 -37.20
N GLU A 397 -8.46 13.19 -37.59
CA GLU A 397 -7.83 14.50 -37.42
C GLU A 397 -7.45 14.71 -35.94
N GLN A 398 -6.17 14.53 -35.62
CA GLN A 398 -5.65 14.70 -34.27
C GLN A 398 -5.77 16.17 -33.85
N GLN A 399 -6.45 16.42 -32.73
CA GLN A 399 -6.33 17.70 -32.04
C GLN A 399 -4.85 17.92 -31.62
N PRO A 400 -4.35 19.17 -31.65
CA PRO A 400 -2.96 19.47 -31.33
C PRO A 400 -2.51 18.96 -29.94
N ASP A 401 -3.42 18.81 -28.99
CA ASP A 401 -3.15 18.36 -27.61
C ASP A 401 -3.04 16.82 -27.45
N GLN A 402 -3.45 16.02 -28.45
CA GLN A 402 -3.39 14.54 -28.41
C GLN A 402 -2.25 13.95 -29.24
N LYS A 403 -1.38 14.81 -29.81
CA LYS A 403 -0.29 14.39 -30.67
C LYS A 403 0.77 13.64 -29.85
N GLY A 404 0.82 12.31 -30.02
CA GLY A 404 1.81 11.46 -29.36
C GLY A 404 1.31 10.61 -28.18
N MET A 405 0.04 10.73 -27.79
CA MET A 405 -0.57 9.92 -26.73
C MET A 405 -0.84 8.49 -27.24
N GLN A 406 -0.39 7.46 -26.52
CA GLN A 406 -0.76 6.07 -26.78
C GLN A 406 -2.04 5.71 -26.00
N ASN A 407 -2.82 4.74 -26.50
CA ASN A 407 -3.99 4.22 -25.79
C ASN A 407 -3.58 3.58 -24.43
N GLY A 408 -2.41 2.92 -24.40
CA GLY A 408 -1.85 2.31 -23.20
C GLY A 408 -2.70 1.16 -22.65
N ILE A 409 -2.46 0.82 -21.38
CA ILE A 409 -3.21 -0.20 -20.64
C ILE A 409 -3.94 0.40 -19.44
N ALA A 410 -5.01 -0.24 -18.99
CA ALA A 410 -5.79 0.19 -17.83
C ALA A 410 -5.87 -0.95 -16.79
N PRO A 411 -5.03 -0.94 -15.75
CA PRO A 411 -4.87 -2.07 -14.82
C PRO A 411 -5.98 -2.14 -13.76
N ARG A 412 -7.26 -2.07 -14.16
CA ARG A 412 -8.41 -2.04 -13.24
C ARG A 412 -8.50 -3.33 -12.42
N MET A 413 -8.42 -4.49 -13.08
CA MET A 413 -8.46 -5.79 -12.40
C MET A 413 -7.29 -5.97 -11.44
N PHE A 414 -6.09 -5.55 -11.86
CA PHE A 414 -4.89 -5.61 -11.03
C PHE A 414 -5.01 -4.72 -9.79
N LYS A 415 -5.39 -3.43 -9.96
CA LYS A 415 -5.61 -2.49 -8.84
C LYS A 415 -6.63 -3.04 -7.85
N ALA A 416 -7.77 -3.53 -8.36
CA ALA A 416 -8.83 -4.09 -7.52
C ALA A 416 -8.38 -5.32 -6.73
N LEU A 417 -7.54 -6.18 -7.30
CA LEU A 417 -7.04 -7.38 -6.63
C LEU A 417 -6.05 -7.02 -5.51
N ILE A 418 -5.04 -6.21 -5.81
CA ILE A 418 -3.99 -5.88 -4.84
C ILE A 418 -4.48 -4.94 -3.73
N GLY A 419 -5.51 -4.13 -4.01
CA GLY A 419 -6.14 -3.26 -3.02
C GLY A 419 -7.19 -3.98 -2.17
N LYS A 420 -7.59 -5.20 -2.52
CA LYS A 420 -8.69 -5.91 -1.86
C LYS A 420 -8.39 -6.12 -0.36
N GLY A 421 -9.26 -5.58 0.49
CA GLY A 421 -9.13 -5.68 1.95
C GLY A 421 -8.12 -4.71 2.57
N HIS A 422 -7.38 -3.94 1.77
CA HIS A 422 -6.45 -2.93 2.29
C HIS A 422 -7.18 -1.60 2.53
N PRO A 423 -7.06 -0.97 3.71
CA PRO A 423 -7.77 0.27 4.03
C PRO A 423 -7.43 1.41 3.05
N GLU A 424 -6.16 1.54 2.68
CA GLU A 424 -5.71 2.59 1.75
C GLU A 424 -5.89 2.22 0.27
N PHE A 425 -5.27 1.13 -0.20
CA PHE A 425 -5.23 0.77 -1.62
C PHE A 425 -6.55 0.26 -2.22
N SER A 426 -7.57 -0.04 -1.40
CA SER A 426 -8.93 -0.30 -1.89
C SER A 426 -9.64 0.97 -2.38
N THR A 427 -9.18 2.15 -1.94
CA THR A 427 -9.78 3.44 -2.27
C THR A 427 -9.24 4.01 -3.59
N ASN A 428 -9.85 5.12 -4.02
CA ASN A 428 -9.36 5.94 -5.14
C ASN A 428 -8.61 7.20 -4.69
N ARG A 429 -8.12 7.22 -3.44
CA ARG A 429 -7.33 8.34 -2.89
C ARG A 429 -5.88 8.29 -3.38
N GLN A 430 -5.19 9.43 -3.21
CA GLN A 430 -3.74 9.49 -3.42
C GLN A 430 -3.04 8.72 -2.30
N GLN A 431 -1.95 8.04 -2.65
CA GLN A 431 -1.22 7.16 -1.74
C GLN A 431 0.29 7.32 -1.92
N ASP A 432 1.07 6.92 -0.92
CA ASP A 432 2.54 6.96 -0.97
C ASP A 432 3.12 5.81 -1.80
N ALA A 433 4.14 6.12 -2.60
CA ALA A 433 4.77 5.15 -3.49
C ALA A 433 5.63 4.11 -2.76
N GLN A 434 6.24 4.46 -1.62
CA GLN A 434 7.05 3.54 -0.82
C GLN A 434 6.15 2.57 -0.06
N GLU A 435 5.04 3.05 0.49
CA GLU A 435 4.04 2.19 1.13
C GLU A 435 3.47 1.17 0.13
N PHE A 436 3.08 1.64 -1.07
CA PHE A 436 2.60 0.76 -2.13
C PHE A 436 3.67 -0.26 -2.59
N PHE A 437 4.92 0.18 -2.73
CA PHE A 437 6.03 -0.72 -3.08
C PHE A 437 6.19 -1.82 -2.03
N LEU A 438 6.27 -1.49 -0.74
CA LEU A 438 6.38 -2.50 0.32
C LEU A 438 5.17 -3.42 0.39
N HIS A 439 3.95 -2.88 0.24
CA HIS A 439 2.73 -3.69 0.15
C HIS A 439 2.85 -4.72 -0.97
N PHE A 440 3.24 -4.28 -2.17
CA PHE A 440 3.42 -5.18 -3.31
C PHE A 440 4.53 -6.21 -3.10
N ILE A 441 5.70 -5.82 -2.57
CA ILE A 441 6.80 -6.74 -2.24
C ILE A 441 6.34 -7.81 -1.24
N ASN A 442 5.61 -7.43 -0.19
CA ASN A 442 5.05 -8.39 0.77
C ASN A 442 3.98 -9.30 0.14
N MET A 443 3.17 -8.80 -0.80
CA MET A 443 2.25 -9.66 -1.57
C MET A 443 3.01 -10.67 -2.44
N VAL A 444 4.12 -10.26 -3.06
CA VAL A 444 4.99 -11.18 -3.83
C VAL A 444 5.59 -12.25 -2.90
N GLU A 445 6.05 -11.86 -1.71
CA GLU A 445 6.64 -12.78 -0.72
C GLU A 445 5.64 -13.88 -0.34
N ARG A 446 4.40 -13.48 -0.04
CA ARG A 446 3.31 -14.40 0.30
C ARG A 446 2.98 -15.40 -0.81
N ASN A 447 3.12 -15.00 -2.07
CA ASN A 447 2.80 -15.82 -3.24
C ASN A 447 4.00 -16.58 -3.82
N CYS A 448 5.22 -16.34 -3.34
CA CYS A 448 6.44 -16.92 -3.92
C CYS A 448 7.22 -17.86 -3.00
N ARG A 449 6.78 -18.12 -1.76
CA ARG A 449 7.51 -18.91 -0.75
C ARG A 449 8.19 -20.19 -1.28
N SER A 450 7.44 -21.08 -1.93
CA SER A 450 7.98 -22.38 -2.40
C SER A 450 8.49 -22.35 -3.85
N SER A 451 8.59 -21.16 -4.45
CA SER A 451 8.94 -21.00 -5.87
C SER A 451 10.01 -19.92 -6.04
N GLU A 452 10.42 -19.66 -7.29
CA GLU A 452 11.31 -18.53 -7.57
C GLU A 452 10.70 -17.22 -7.04
N ASN A 453 11.46 -16.50 -6.22
CA ASN A 453 11.02 -15.25 -5.61
C ASN A 453 11.82 -14.07 -6.19
N PRO A 454 11.18 -13.17 -6.96
CA PRO A 454 11.88 -12.03 -7.54
C PRO A 454 12.29 -10.99 -6.48
N ASN A 455 11.75 -11.04 -5.25
CA ASN A 455 12.13 -10.14 -4.16
C ASN A 455 13.59 -10.31 -3.71
N GLU A 456 14.21 -11.46 -4.00
CA GLU A 456 15.63 -11.68 -3.74
C GLU A 456 16.54 -10.63 -4.39
N VAL A 457 16.07 -9.97 -5.45
CA VAL A 457 16.79 -8.88 -6.13
C VAL A 457 16.97 -7.65 -5.24
N PHE A 458 16.03 -7.40 -4.32
CA PHE A 458 16.02 -6.25 -3.42
C PHE A 458 16.44 -6.59 -2.00
N ARG A 459 16.26 -7.85 -1.58
CA ARG A 459 16.45 -8.27 -0.20
C ARG A 459 17.93 -8.16 0.21
N PHE A 460 18.20 -7.49 1.32
CA PHE A 460 19.52 -7.40 1.91
C PHE A 460 19.49 -7.52 3.42
N LEU A 461 20.66 -7.73 4.02
CA LEU A 461 20.85 -7.80 5.47
C LEU A 461 21.43 -6.50 5.99
N VAL A 462 20.78 -5.97 7.02
CA VAL A 462 21.26 -4.83 7.81
C VAL A 462 21.95 -5.38 9.04
N GLU A 463 23.18 -4.93 9.29
CA GLU A 463 23.90 -5.12 10.54
C GLU A 463 23.66 -3.92 11.45
N GLU A 464 23.10 -4.15 12.62
CA GLU A 464 22.99 -3.15 13.69
C GLU A 464 23.94 -3.52 14.82
N LYS A 465 24.86 -2.60 15.11
CA LYS A 465 25.81 -2.69 16.22
C LYS A 465 25.36 -1.76 17.33
N LEU A 466 25.15 -2.31 18.52
CA LEU A 466 24.96 -1.56 19.75
C LEU A 466 26.22 -1.66 20.61
N LYS A 467 26.77 -0.53 21.05
CA LYS A 467 27.91 -0.48 21.96
C LYS A 467 27.55 0.29 23.23
N CYS A 468 27.69 -0.33 24.39
CA CYS A 468 27.55 0.39 25.65
C CYS A 468 28.75 1.33 25.85
N LEU A 469 28.52 2.63 26.04
CA LEU A 469 29.61 3.60 26.17
C LEU A 469 30.42 3.45 27.47
N ALA A 470 29.83 2.86 28.50
CA ALA A 470 30.48 2.72 29.80
C ALA A 470 31.38 1.48 29.89
N THR A 471 30.99 0.36 29.27
CA THR A 471 31.73 -0.92 29.33
C THR A 471 32.46 -1.26 28.05
N GLU A 472 32.25 -0.50 26.98
CA GLU A 472 32.73 -0.77 25.61
C GLU A 472 32.25 -2.09 24.99
N LYS A 473 31.42 -2.87 25.70
CA LYS A 473 30.85 -4.11 25.22
C LYS A 473 29.83 -3.89 24.11
N VAL A 474 29.75 -4.84 23.19
CA VAL A 474 28.98 -4.74 21.95
C VAL A 474 27.92 -5.82 21.81
N LYS A 475 26.89 -5.57 21.00
CA LYS A 475 25.93 -6.57 20.54
C LYS A 475 25.63 -6.30 19.07
N TYR A 476 25.75 -7.34 18.25
CA TYR A 476 25.41 -7.30 16.84
C TYR A 476 24.08 -8.00 16.61
N THR A 477 23.21 -7.36 15.84
CA THR A 477 21.94 -7.94 15.40
C THR A 477 21.81 -7.76 13.91
N GLN A 478 21.25 -8.75 13.24
CA GLN A 478 20.97 -8.68 11.81
C GLN A 478 19.47 -8.68 11.56
N ARG A 479 19.03 -7.92 10.55
CA ARG A 479 17.64 -7.91 10.11
C ARG A 479 17.55 -7.83 8.59
N VAL A 480 16.47 -8.38 8.03
CA VAL A 480 16.16 -8.27 6.61
C VAL A 480 15.54 -6.91 6.32
N ASP A 481 15.95 -6.30 5.21
CA ASP A 481 15.32 -5.10 4.67
C ASP A 481 15.26 -5.15 3.14
N TYR A 482 14.45 -4.26 2.56
CA TYR A 482 14.28 -4.06 1.12
C TYR A 482 14.62 -2.62 0.71
N ILE A 483 14.63 -1.66 1.65
CA ILE A 483 14.83 -0.25 1.35
C ILE A 483 15.82 0.38 2.34
N MET A 484 16.86 1.00 1.81
CA MET A 484 17.71 1.90 2.58
C MET A 484 17.00 3.26 2.75
N GLN A 485 16.67 3.63 3.98
CA GLN A 485 16.11 4.94 4.28
C GLN A 485 17.22 5.98 4.47
N LEU A 486 17.42 6.86 3.50
CA LEU A 486 18.48 7.86 3.51
C LEU A 486 18.04 9.13 4.25
N PRO A 487 18.71 9.53 5.34
CA PRO A 487 18.39 10.75 6.08
C PRO A 487 18.76 12.00 5.27
N VAL A 488 18.05 13.10 5.55
CA VAL A 488 18.30 14.41 4.91
C VAL A 488 18.69 15.43 5.99
N PRO A 489 20.00 15.60 6.26
CA PRO A 489 20.46 16.58 7.24
C PRO A 489 20.32 18.00 6.68
N MET A 490 19.23 18.69 7.04
CA MET A 490 18.95 20.07 6.60
C MET A 490 20.06 21.06 6.99
N ASP A 491 20.79 20.78 8.07
CA ASP A 491 21.94 21.59 8.49
C ASP A 491 23.14 21.49 7.54
N ALA A 492 23.18 20.51 6.64
CA ALA A 492 24.20 20.39 5.61
C ALA A 492 23.85 21.15 4.31
N ALA A 493 22.72 21.90 4.28
CA ALA A 493 22.34 22.67 3.09
C ALA A 493 23.41 23.70 2.70
N LEU A 494 23.77 23.73 1.42
CA LEU A 494 24.82 24.61 0.88
C LEU A 494 24.37 26.05 0.67
N ASN A 495 23.06 26.28 0.53
CA ASN A 495 22.46 27.55 0.15
C ASN A 495 21.46 28.08 1.19
N LYS A 496 21.83 28.00 2.49
CA LYS A 496 20.96 28.44 3.59
C LYS A 496 20.52 29.89 3.48
N ASP A 497 21.45 30.79 3.15
CA ASP A 497 21.14 32.22 3.05
C ASP A 497 20.18 32.52 1.89
N GLU A 498 20.39 31.90 0.72
CA GLU A 498 19.50 32.01 -0.45
C GLU A 498 18.09 31.49 -0.13
N LEU A 499 18.00 30.40 0.65
CA LEU A 499 16.73 29.80 1.04
C LEU A 499 15.96 30.69 2.00
N LEU A 500 16.64 31.31 2.98
CA LEU A 500 16.03 32.26 3.90
C LEU A 500 15.51 33.50 3.16
N GLU A 501 16.27 34.02 2.18
CA GLU A 501 15.81 35.13 1.33
C GLU A 501 14.58 34.76 0.50
N TYR A 502 14.53 33.53 -0.03
CA TYR A 502 13.38 33.03 -0.76
C TYR A 502 12.14 32.87 0.13
N GLU A 503 12.29 32.27 1.31
CA GLU A 503 11.19 32.09 2.27
C GLU A 503 10.60 33.43 2.71
N GLU A 504 11.46 34.44 2.93
CA GLU A 504 11.03 35.81 3.25
C GLU A 504 10.24 36.44 2.10
N LYS A 505 10.77 36.37 0.86
CA LYS A 505 10.07 36.88 -0.34
C LYS A 505 8.76 36.17 -0.59
N LYS A 506 8.73 34.85 -0.37
CA LYS A 506 7.52 34.04 -0.50
C LYS A 506 6.46 34.49 0.50
N ARG A 507 6.83 34.66 1.77
CA ARG A 507 5.93 35.15 2.82
C ARG A 507 5.38 36.54 2.49
N GLN A 508 6.24 37.45 2.03
CA GLN A 508 5.82 38.79 1.60
C GLN A 508 4.87 38.73 0.39
N ALA A 509 5.16 37.91 -0.61
CA ALA A 509 4.29 37.72 -1.77
C ALA A 509 2.93 37.12 -1.38
N GLU A 510 2.89 36.19 -0.44
CA GLU A 510 1.65 35.61 0.11
C GLU A 510 0.82 36.64 0.87
N GLU A 511 1.45 37.44 1.73
CA GLU A 511 0.79 38.53 2.48
C GLU A 511 0.25 39.62 1.56
N GLU A 512 1.03 40.00 0.55
CA GLU A 512 0.67 41.03 -0.44
C GLU A 512 -0.19 40.49 -1.60
N LYS A 513 -0.48 39.18 -1.63
CA LYS A 513 -1.20 38.48 -2.71
C LYS A 513 -0.59 38.71 -4.10
N GLN A 514 0.73 38.83 -4.16
CA GLN A 514 1.52 38.93 -5.38
C GLN A 514 1.86 37.54 -5.94
N PRO A 515 2.26 37.43 -7.22
CA PRO A 515 2.80 36.19 -7.75
C PRO A 515 4.00 35.71 -6.92
N LEU A 516 4.04 34.39 -6.67
CA LEU A 516 5.11 33.77 -5.91
C LEU A 516 6.48 33.97 -6.60
N PRO A 517 7.56 34.14 -5.83
CA PRO A 517 8.91 34.21 -6.38
C PRO A 517 9.32 32.87 -7.01
N GLU A 518 10.38 32.91 -7.83
CA GLU A 518 10.99 31.71 -8.40
C GLU A 518 11.43 30.75 -7.28
N LEU A 519 11.10 29.47 -7.43
CA LEU A 519 11.29 28.46 -6.41
C LEU A 519 12.77 28.19 -6.11
N VAL A 520 13.17 28.37 -4.85
CA VAL A 520 14.50 27.99 -4.35
C VAL A 520 14.37 26.80 -3.40
N ARG A 521 15.17 25.76 -3.63
CA ARG A 521 15.21 24.55 -2.80
C ARG A 521 16.47 24.48 -1.95
N ALA A 522 16.40 23.75 -0.84
CA ALA A 522 17.57 23.42 -0.04
C ALA A 522 18.45 22.43 -0.81
N LYS A 523 19.67 22.84 -1.15
CA LYS A 523 20.66 22.00 -1.84
C LYS A 523 21.46 21.24 -0.81
N VAL A 524 21.15 19.96 -0.62
CA VAL A 524 21.80 19.09 0.37
C VAL A 524 22.74 18.12 -0.36
N PRO A 525 24.04 18.07 0.00
CA PRO A 525 24.97 17.13 -0.63
C PRO A 525 24.62 15.67 -0.31
N PHE A 526 24.64 14.81 -1.32
CA PHE A 526 24.46 13.36 -1.13
C PHE A 526 25.49 12.75 -0.17
N SER A 527 26.74 13.22 -0.20
CA SER A 527 27.78 12.74 0.72
C SER A 527 27.40 12.96 2.18
N SER A 528 26.79 14.11 2.51
CA SER A 528 26.32 14.41 3.87
C SER A 528 25.16 13.50 4.28
N CYS A 529 24.26 13.15 3.36
CA CYS A 529 23.21 12.16 3.60
C CYS A 529 23.79 10.77 3.89
N LEU A 530 24.82 10.36 3.15
CA LEU A 530 25.47 9.05 3.30
C LEU A 530 26.30 8.97 4.60
N GLU A 531 27.01 10.05 4.94
CA GLU A 531 27.71 10.19 6.22
C GLU A 531 26.73 10.13 7.39
N ALA A 532 25.61 10.85 7.32
CA ALA A 532 24.57 10.81 8.34
C ALA A 532 23.95 9.41 8.51
N TYR A 533 23.83 8.64 7.43
CA TYR A 533 23.38 7.24 7.52
C TYR A 533 24.37 6.34 8.26
N GLY A 534 25.67 6.48 7.98
CA GLY A 534 26.72 5.65 8.57
C GLY A 534 27.27 6.15 9.91
N ALA A 535 26.83 7.33 10.36
CA ALA A 535 27.28 7.96 11.60
C ALA A 535 26.79 7.19 12.83
N PRO A 536 27.59 7.12 13.90
CA PRO A 536 27.14 6.56 15.16
C PRO A 536 26.09 7.46 15.80
N GLU A 537 24.93 6.89 16.12
CA GLU A 537 23.82 7.58 16.78
C GLU A 537 23.87 7.28 18.29
N GLN A 538 23.73 8.31 19.11
CA GLN A 538 23.63 8.15 20.55
C GLN A 538 22.20 7.76 20.94
N VAL A 539 22.06 6.63 21.64
CA VAL A 539 20.80 6.15 22.18
C VAL A 539 20.84 6.33 23.70
N ASP A 540 20.07 7.31 24.17
CA ASP A 540 19.88 7.56 25.61
C ASP A 540 18.88 6.57 26.20
N ASP A 541 18.89 6.42 27.53
CA ASP A 541 18.01 5.51 28.28
C ASP A 541 18.11 4.03 27.88
N PHE A 542 19.30 3.59 27.47
CA PHE A 542 19.60 2.22 27.08
C PHE A 542 19.89 1.33 28.29
N TRP A 543 19.21 0.19 28.42
CA TRP A 543 19.53 -0.81 29.45
C TRP A 543 20.76 -1.63 29.06
N SER A 544 21.86 -1.49 29.81
CA SER A 544 23.07 -2.29 29.59
C SER A 544 23.07 -3.51 30.51
N THR A 545 23.01 -4.70 29.94
CA THR A 545 23.09 -5.97 30.69
C THR A 545 24.45 -6.16 31.37
N ALA A 546 25.50 -5.55 30.83
CA ALA A 546 26.84 -5.57 31.42
C ALA A 546 26.96 -4.68 32.68
N LEU A 547 26.23 -3.56 32.71
CA LEU A 547 26.16 -2.68 33.88
C LEU A 547 25.01 -3.04 34.83
N GLN A 548 24.02 -3.77 34.34
CA GLN A 548 22.72 -3.96 34.99
C GLN A 548 22.08 -2.61 35.39
N ALA A 549 22.18 -1.62 34.49
CA ALA A 549 21.67 -0.27 34.73
C ALA A 549 21.35 0.44 33.40
N LYS A 550 20.53 1.49 33.51
CA LYS A 550 20.30 2.44 32.41
C LYS A 550 21.57 3.24 32.13
N SER A 551 21.91 3.36 30.86
CA SER A 551 23.13 3.98 30.37
C SER A 551 22.89 4.58 28.98
N VAL A 552 23.97 4.92 28.29
CA VAL A 552 23.98 5.43 26.92
C VAL A 552 24.64 4.41 26.02
N ALA A 553 24.02 4.12 24.88
CA ALA A 553 24.59 3.28 23.83
C ALA A 553 24.95 4.11 22.58
N LEU A 554 25.91 3.62 21.83
CA LEU A 554 26.11 4.03 20.44
C LEU A 554 25.54 2.96 19.52
N LYS A 555 24.59 3.36 18.68
CA LYS A 555 24.04 2.54 17.60
C LYS A 555 24.77 2.87 16.30
N THR A 556 25.14 1.85 15.54
CA THR A 556 25.71 2.00 14.20
C THR A 556 25.05 1.00 13.26
N THR A 557 24.63 1.47 12.09
CA THR A 557 23.98 0.65 11.06
C THR A 557 24.90 0.49 9.86
N ARG A 558 25.01 -0.75 9.36
CA ARG A 558 25.84 -1.13 8.21
C ARG A 558 25.12 -2.19 7.36
N PHE A 559 25.63 -2.43 6.16
CA PHE A 559 25.14 -3.47 5.27
C PHE A 559 25.89 -4.78 5.53
N ALA A 560 25.23 -5.80 6.06
CA ALA A 560 25.80 -7.15 6.11
C ALA A 560 25.83 -7.81 4.71
N SER A 561 24.94 -7.41 3.81
CA SER A 561 24.97 -7.79 2.39
C SER A 561 24.50 -6.68 1.47
N PHE A 562 24.89 -6.74 0.20
CA PHE A 562 24.54 -5.76 -0.83
C PHE A 562 23.64 -6.37 -1.93
N PRO A 563 22.40 -5.86 -2.10
CA PRO A 563 21.42 -6.44 -3.03
C PRO A 563 21.79 -6.21 -4.50
N ASP A 564 21.15 -6.96 -5.40
CA ASP A 564 21.30 -6.80 -6.86
C ASP A 564 20.78 -5.42 -7.31
N TYR A 565 19.65 -5.00 -6.73
CA TYR A 565 19.08 -3.68 -6.91
C TYR A 565 18.89 -3.03 -5.53
N LEU A 566 19.64 -1.98 -5.25
CA LEU A 566 19.51 -1.19 -4.02
C LEU A 566 18.38 -0.17 -4.19
N VAL A 567 17.38 -0.25 -3.32
CA VAL A 567 16.30 0.74 -3.24
C VAL A 567 16.61 1.74 -2.15
N ILE A 568 16.62 3.03 -2.49
CA ILE A 568 16.89 4.13 -1.57
C ILE A 568 15.65 5.02 -1.47
N GLN A 569 15.09 5.17 -0.27
CA GLN A 569 14.06 6.15 0.02
C GLN A 569 14.71 7.40 0.62
N ILE A 570 14.47 8.57 0.03
CA ILE A 570 14.87 9.83 0.64
C ILE A 570 13.87 10.18 1.74
N LYS A 571 14.32 10.30 2.99
CA LYS A 571 13.48 10.73 4.12
C LYS A 571 13.21 12.24 4.09
N LYS A 572 12.57 12.71 3.02
CA LYS A 572 12.22 14.12 2.81
C LYS A 572 10.88 14.52 3.45
N PHE A 573 10.57 13.94 4.61
CA PHE A 573 9.39 14.29 5.40
C PHE A 573 9.79 14.45 6.86
N THR A 574 9.26 15.47 7.52
CA THR A 574 9.48 15.72 8.95
C THR A 574 8.19 16.24 9.58
N PHE A 575 8.11 16.27 10.90
CA PHE A 575 7.04 16.96 11.60
C PHE A 575 7.36 18.46 11.71
N GLY A 576 6.37 19.30 11.37
CA GLY A 576 6.39 20.73 11.63
C GLY A 576 5.85 21.08 13.02
N LEU A 577 5.47 22.34 13.19
CA LEU A 577 4.74 22.79 14.37
C LEU A 577 3.38 22.06 14.44
N ASP A 578 2.91 21.75 15.65
CA ASP A 578 1.65 21.04 15.92
C ASP A 578 1.54 19.62 15.33
N TRP A 579 2.68 18.93 15.11
CA TRP A 579 2.74 17.56 14.56
C TRP A 579 2.17 17.42 13.14
N VAL A 580 2.05 18.51 12.40
CA VAL A 580 1.64 18.47 10.98
C VAL A 580 2.81 17.95 10.14
N PRO A 581 2.63 16.87 9.35
CA PRO A 581 3.67 16.38 8.45
C PRO A 581 4.03 17.44 7.41
N LYS A 582 5.33 17.64 7.17
CA LYS A 582 5.87 18.60 6.20
C LYS A 582 6.83 17.89 5.24
N LYS A 583 6.62 18.10 3.93
CA LYS A 583 7.59 17.71 2.90
C LYS A 583 8.79 18.65 2.97
N LEU A 584 9.98 18.08 3.05
CA LEU A 584 11.23 18.78 2.84
C LEU A 584 11.43 18.95 1.34
N ASP A 585 11.23 20.16 0.81
CA ASP A 585 11.47 20.46 -0.60
C ASP A 585 12.98 20.69 -0.84
N VAL A 586 13.68 19.58 -0.97
CA VAL A 586 15.14 19.49 -1.07
C VAL A 586 15.57 19.06 -2.46
N SER A 587 16.74 19.54 -2.89
CA SER A 587 17.46 19.09 -4.07
C SER A 587 18.71 18.36 -3.60
N ILE A 588 18.79 17.06 -3.92
CA ILE A 588 19.91 16.17 -3.56
C ILE A 588 20.38 15.50 -4.84
N GLU A 589 21.49 15.98 -5.41
CA GLU A 589 22.06 15.39 -6.63
C GLU A 589 22.50 13.94 -6.36
N MET A 590 21.69 12.97 -6.79
CA MET A 590 21.98 11.56 -6.63
C MET A 590 22.99 11.11 -7.70
N PRO A 591 24.09 10.43 -7.30
CA PRO A 591 25.15 10.10 -8.23
C PRO A 591 24.72 9.02 -9.25
N GLU A 592 25.23 9.11 -10.49
CA GLU A 592 25.00 8.02 -11.47
C GLU A 592 25.76 6.74 -11.10
N GLU A 593 26.91 6.86 -10.46
CA GLU A 593 27.72 5.75 -9.96
C GLU A 593 27.84 5.87 -8.44
N LEU A 594 27.47 4.81 -7.74
CA LEU A 594 27.41 4.79 -6.28
C LEU A 594 28.29 3.67 -5.75
N ASP A 595 29.31 4.03 -4.98
CA ASP A 595 30.13 3.09 -4.22
C ASP A 595 29.83 3.22 -2.72
N ILE A 596 29.21 2.19 -2.16
CA ILE A 596 28.86 2.09 -0.74
C ILE A 596 29.62 0.94 -0.05
N SER A 597 30.69 0.41 -0.65
CA SER A 597 31.46 -0.67 -0.03
C SER A 597 32.03 -0.28 1.34
N ALA A 598 32.26 1.01 1.58
CA ALA A 598 32.70 1.53 2.88
C ALA A 598 31.65 1.36 4.00
N LEU A 599 30.39 1.09 3.64
CA LEU A 599 29.30 0.83 4.58
C LEU A 599 29.08 -0.67 4.85
N GLN A 600 29.96 -1.55 4.36
CA GLN A 600 29.91 -2.98 4.65
C GLN A 600 30.11 -3.23 6.16
N GLY A 601 29.23 -4.05 6.74
CA GLY A 601 29.34 -4.56 8.10
C GLY A 601 30.48 -5.56 8.19
N THR A 602 31.09 -5.64 9.36
CA THR A 602 32.27 -6.50 9.59
C THR A 602 31.97 -7.63 10.57
N GLY A 603 30.78 -7.65 11.18
CA GLY A 603 30.46 -8.51 12.32
C GLY A 603 31.32 -8.22 13.55
N LEU A 604 31.21 -9.09 14.54
CA LEU A 604 32.02 -9.06 15.75
C LEU A 604 33.51 -9.14 15.41
N GLN A 605 34.31 -8.21 15.94
CA GLN A 605 35.75 -8.15 15.69
C GLN A 605 36.58 -8.80 16.80
N ASP A 606 37.77 -9.27 16.46
CA ASP A 606 38.75 -9.78 17.43
C ASP A 606 39.13 -8.68 18.44
N GLY A 607 38.85 -8.92 19.71
CA GLY A 607 39.09 -7.97 20.80
C GLY A 607 37.85 -7.19 21.26
N GLU A 608 36.71 -7.35 20.60
CA GLU A 608 35.43 -6.87 21.12
C GLU A 608 34.81 -7.89 22.08
N GLU A 609 34.35 -7.42 23.24
CA GLU A 609 33.62 -8.24 24.20
C GLU A 609 32.11 -8.10 23.99
N GLU A 610 31.39 -9.22 23.88
CA GLU A 610 29.94 -9.19 23.77
C GLU A 610 29.26 -8.81 25.09
N MET A 611 28.15 -8.08 24.97
CA MET A 611 27.26 -7.84 26.10
C MET A 611 26.58 -9.15 26.52
N PRO A 612 26.50 -9.46 27.83
CA PRO A 612 25.79 -10.65 28.30
C PRO A 612 24.32 -10.63 27.87
N ASP A 613 23.76 -11.79 27.54
CA ASP A 613 22.32 -11.89 27.34
C ASP A 613 21.54 -11.80 28.67
N ILE A 614 20.25 -11.51 28.58
CA ILE A 614 19.35 -11.15 29.70
C ILE A 614 19.15 -12.29 30.73
N ALA A 615 19.79 -13.44 30.57
CA ALA A 615 19.81 -14.50 31.58
C ALA A 615 21.04 -14.34 32.49
N PRO A 616 20.91 -13.85 33.74
CA PRO A 616 22.00 -13.96 34.69
C PRO A 616 22.28 -15.45 34.99
N PRO A 617 23.55 -15.86 35.13
CA PRO A 617 23.89 -17.25 35.41
C PRO A 617 23.22 -17.70 36.71
N LEU A 618 22.48 -18.81 36.65
CA LEU A 618 22.01 -19.53 37.83
C LEU A 618 23.22 -19.84 38.72
N VAL A 619 23.26 -19.25 39.91
CA VAL A 619 24.25 -19.61 40.94
C VAL A 619 23.92 -21.03 41.41
N THR A 620 24.61 -22.03 40.88
CA THR A 620 24.60 -23.37 41.48
C THR A 620 25.46 -23.34 42.75
N PRO A 621 24.99 -23.84 43.90
CA PRO A 621 25.81 -23.93 45.10
C PRO A 621 27.05 -24.79 44.85
N ASP A 622 28.24 -24.29 45.20
CA ASP A 622 29.49 -25.05 45.20
C ASP A 622 29.37 -26.30 46.08
N GLU A 623 29.49 -27.50 45.51
CA GLU A 623 29.68 -28.73 46.30
C GLU A 623 31.12 -28.80 46.86
N PRO A 624 31.31 -29.10 48.16
CA PRO A 624 32.64 -29.28 48.72
C PRO A 624 33.20 -30.66 48.33
N LYS A 625 34.40 -30.65 47.75
CA LYS A 625 35.25 -31.83 47.48
C LYS A 625 35.49 -32.66 48.76
N GLY A 626 35.13 -33.95 48.74
CA GLY A 626 35.37 -34.87 49.86
C GLY A 626 35.46 -36.36 49.49
N SER A 627 36.68 -36.79 49.11
CA SER A 627 37.32 -38.11 49.29
C SER A 627 36.51 -39.39 49.66
N LEU A 628 36.57 -40.38 48.75
CA LEU A 628 36.79 -41.84 48.93
C LEU A 628 36.43 -42.52 50.28
N GLY A 629 35.53 -43.52 50.20
CA GLY A 629 35.36 -44.59 51.20
C GLY A 629 34.54 -45.77 50.65
N PHE A 630 35.14 -46.96 50.66
CA PHE A 630 34.72 -48.25 50.07
C PHE A 630 33.99 -49.15 51.11
N TYR A 631 33.44 -50.31 50.64
CA TYR A 631 32.69 -51.41 51.31
C TYR A 631 31.15 -51.23 51.30
N GLY A 632 30.28 -52.16 50.88
CA GLY A 632 30.38 -53.54 50.38
C GLY A 632 29.11 -54.35 50.77
N ASN A 633 28.49 -55.02 49.79
CA ASN A 633 27.59 -56.22 49.79
C ASN A 633 26.13 -56.14 50.33
N GLU A 634 25.13 -56.48 49.46
CA GLU A 634 24.33 -57.76 49.36
C GLU A 634 23.17 -57.78 50.39
N ASP A 635 21.87 -57.98 50.14
CA ASP A 635 21.05 -58.65 49.11
C ASP A 635 19.62 -58.03 49.12
N ASP A 636 18.86 -58.12 48.01
CA ASP A 636 17.49 -58.71 47.93
C ASP A 636 16.74 -58.25 46.65
N ASP A 637 16.21 -59.24 45.91
CA ASP A 637 15.51 -59.11 44.63
C ASP A 637 14.04 -58.72 44.84
N SER A 638 13.56 -57.62 44.22
CA SER A 638 12.15 -57.50 43.86
C SER A 638 11.88 -56.53 42.71
N PHE A 639 11.11 -57.04 41.76
CA PHE A 639 10.73 -56.49 40.48
C PHE A 639 9.71 -55.35 40.64
N CYS A 640 10.06 -54.10 40.32
CA CYS A 640 9.14 -53.05 39.87
C CYS A 640 9.90 -51.81 39.36
N SER A 641 9.49 -51.30 38.20
CA SER A 641 10.06 -50.18 37.43
C SER A 641 10.31 -48.89 38.22
N PRO A 642 11.39 -48.13 37.96
CA PRO A 642 11.45 -46.73 38.31
C PRO A 642 10.94 -45.87 37.16
N HIS A 643 9.85 -45.16 37.41
CA HIS A 643 9.45 -43.98 36.65
C HIS A 643 10.63 -43.00 36.55
N PHE A 644 10.96 -42.58 35.33
CA PHE A 644 11.74 -41.39 35.06
C PHE A 644 10.97 -40.17 35.61
N SER A 645 11.39 -39.65 36.77
CA SER A 645 10.99 -38.33 37.25
C SER A 645 11.65 -37.27 36.36
N SER A 646 10.82 -36.48 35.68
CA SER A 646 11.19 -35.23 35.03
C SER A 646 11.79 -34.22 36.05
N PRO A 647 12.65 -33.28 35.63
CA PRO A 647 13.17 -32.26 36.51
C PRO A 647 12.01 -31.37 37.01
N THR A 648 11.76 -31.41 38.32
CA THR A 648 10.81 -30.53 39.02
C THR A 648 11.24 -29.08 38.85
N SER A 649 10.34 -28.22 38.36
CA SER A 649 10.48 -26.76 38.43
C SER A 649 10.83 -26.35 39.87
N PRO A 650 11.74 -25.38 40.09
CA PRO A 650 12.12 -24.98 41.44
C PRO A 650 10.89 -24.43 42.18
N MET A 651 10.48 -25.11 43.25
CA MET A 651 9.45 -24.60 44.16
C MET A 651 9.99 -23.35 44.86
N LEU A 652 9.42 -22.19 44.53
CA LEU A 652 9.76 -20.92 45.17
C LEU A 652 9.31 -20.95 46.63
N ASP A 653 10.17 -20.49 47.54
CA ASP A 653 9.84 -20.41 48.96
C ASP A 653 8.85 -19.25 49.22
N GLU A 654 7.57 -19.60 49.33
CA GLU A 654 6.48 -18.63 49.58
C GLU A 654 6.65 -17.89 50.91
N SER A 655 7.32 -18.48 51.90
CA SER A 655 7.52 -17.82 53.20
C SER A 655 8.45 -16.62 53.10
N VAL A 656 9.48 -16.72 52.27
CA VAL A 656 10.42 -15.62 51.96
C VAL A 656 9.73 -14.54 51.13
N ILE A 657 8.91 -14.94 50.15
CA ILE A 657 8.15 -14.01 49.31
C ILE A 657 7.19 -13.17 50.16
N ILE A 658 6.42 -13.80 51.06
CA ILE A 658 5.46 -13.12 51.94
C ILE A 658 6.18 -12.09 52.83
N GLN A 659 7.32 -12.44 53.43
CA GLN A 659 8.08 -11.51 54.27
C GLN A 659 8.58 -10.29 53.49
N LEU A 660 9.09 -10.48 52.27
CA LEU A 660 9.55 -9.36 51.44
C LEU A 660 8.38 -8.46 50.99
N VAL A 661 7.20 -9.03 50.75
CA VAL A 661 5.99 -8.25 50.44
C VAL A 661 5.50 -7.46 51.66
N GLU A 662 5.55 -8.04 52.86
CA GLU A 662 5.23 -7.33 54.10
C GLU A 662 6.18 -6.15 54.35
N MET A 663 7.42 -6.23 53.87
CA MET A 663 8.39 -5.14 53.89
C MET A 663 8.12 -4.04 52.85
N GLY A 664 7.11 -4.24 51.98
CA GLY A 664 6.64 -3.26 51.00
C GLY A 664 7.17 -3.45 49.58
N PHE A 665 7.86 -4.56 49.29
CA PHE A 665 8.36 -4.84 47.94
C PHE A 665 7.27 -5.47 47.04
N PRO A 666 7.25 -5.17 45.72
CA PRO A 666 6.29 -5.75 44.79
C PRO A 666 6.37 -7.29 44.72
N MET A 667 5.22 -7.97 44.72
CA MET A 667 5.12 -9.44 44.76
C MET A 667 5.97 -10.16 43.68
N ASP A 668 5.95 -9.65 42.45
CA ASP A 668 6.66 -10.28 41.34
C ASP A 668 8.18 -10.04 41.39
N ALA A 669 8.62 -8.92 41.96
CA ALA A 669 10.02 -8.68 42.29
C ALA A 669 10.52 -9.65 43.37
N CYS A 670 9.71 -9.90 44.40
CA CYS A 670 10.03 -10.87 45.45
C CYS A 670 10.14 -12.31 44.90
N ARG A 671 9.26 -12.68 43.95
CA ARG A 671 9.33 -13.97 43.25
C ARG A 671 10.62 -14.11 42.43
N LYS A 672 11.00 -13.07 41.69
CA LYS A 672 12.26 -13.01 40.95
C LYS A 672 13.47 -13.12 41.88
N ALA A 673 13.45 -12.42 43.00
CA ALA A 673 14.53 -12.46 43.99
C ALA A 673 14.76 -13.86 44.56
N VAL A 674 13.70 -14.56 44.96
CA VAL A 674 13.80 -15.93 45.48
C VAL A 674 14.27 -16.90 44.39
N TYR A 675 13.80 -16.71 43.16
CA TYR A 675 14.22 -17.50 42.01
C TYR A 675 15.72 -17.34 41.68
N TYR A 676 16.18 -16.11 41.48
CA TYR A 676 17.55 -15.82 41.05
C TYR A 676 18.59 -16.02 42.17
N THR A 677 18.17 -16.01 43.43
CA THR A 677 19.04 -16.36 44.57
C THR A 677 19.00 -17.85 44.91
N GLY A 678 18.26 -18.67 44.15
CA GLY A 678 18.19 -20.12 44.35
C GLY A 678 17.65 -20.53 45.72
N ASN A 679 16.64 -19.81 46.24
CA ASN A 679 16.04 -20.03 47.56
C ASN A 679 17.04 -19.92 48.73
N SER A 680 18.07 -19.07 48.63
CA SER A 680 19.12 -18.90 49.67
C SER A 680 18.68 -18.09 50.91
N GLY A 681 17.37 -18.02 51.19
CA GLY A 681 16.79 -17.33 52.35
C GLY A 681 16.47 -15.84 52.14
N VAL A 682 15.90 -15.21 53.19
CA VAL A 682 15.32 -13.85 53.14
C VAL A 682 16.37 -12.76 52.92
N GLU A 683 17.55 -12.89 53.53
CA GLU A 683 18.61 -11.88 53.41
C GLU A 683 19.19 -11.81 51.99
N ALA A 684 19.41 -12.97 51.36
CA ALA A 684 19.88 -13.05 49.98
C ALA A 684 18.85 -12.47 49.00
N ALA A 685 17.58 -12.83 49.17
CA ALA A 685 16.49 -12.31 48.36
C ALA A 685 16.27 -10.80 48.59
N MET A 686 16.36 -10.30 49.82
CA MET A 686 16.27 -8.86 50.13
C MET A 686 17.38 -8.06 49.45
N ASN A 687 18.63 -8.54 49.52
CA ASN A 687 19.76 -7.90 48.84
C ASN A 687 19.57 -7.88 47.31
N TRP A 688 19.00 -8.95 46.74
CA TRP A 688 18.68 -9.01 45.32
C TRP A 688 17.60 -7.98 44.94
N VAL A 689 16.50 -7.93 45.69
CA VAL A 689 15.42 -6.95 45.48
C VAL A 689 15.96 -5.51 45.57
N MET A 690 16.81 -5.23 46.56
CA MET A 690 17.39 -3.90 46.71
C MET A 690 18.32 -3.51 45.56
N SER A 691 19.02 -4.48 44.97
CA SER A 691 19.96 -4.24 43.88
C SER A 691 19.30 -4.13 42.51
N HIS A 692 18.10 -4.68 42.34
CA HIS A 692 17.38 -4.74 41.06
C HIS A 692 16.08 -3.91 41.07
N MET A 693 15.84 -3.08 42.10
CA MET A 693 14.59 -2.32 42.23
C MET A 693 14.34 -1.30 41.13
N ASP A 694 15.42 -0.86 40.47
CA ASP A 694 15.38 0.09 39.37
C ASP A 694 15.38 -0.60 37.99
N ASP A 695 15.34 -1.95 37.94
CA ASP A 695 15.31 -2.70 36.70
C ASP A 695 13.96 -2.48 35.96
N PRO A 696 13.96 -2.33 34.62
CA PRO A 696 12.75 -2.13 33.84
C PRO A 696 11.70 -3.23 34.04
N ASP A 697 12.18 -4.47 34.23
CA ASP A 697 11.35 -5.64 34.42
C ASP A 697 11.12 -5.99 35.90
N PHE A 698 11.56 -5.17 36.85
CA PHE A 698 11.56 -5.51 38.28
C PHE A 698 10.19 -6.00 38.80
N ALA A 699 9.10 -5.36 38.36
CA ALA A 699 7.74 -5.71 38.76
C ALA A 699 7.00 -6.64 37.78
N ASN A 700 7.64 -7.06 36.68
CA ASN A 700 7.00 -7.95 35.71
C ASN A 700 6.97 -9.40 36.23
N PRO A 701 5.91 -10.18 35.95
CA PRO A 701 5.78 -11.55 36.42
C PRO A 701 6.91 -12.44 35.87
N LEU A 702 7.48 -13.29 36.72
CA LEU A 702 8.48 -14.29 36.32
C LEU A 702 7.79 -15.41 35.52
N VAL A 703 8.20 -15.60 34.27
CA VAL A 703 7.76 -16.74 33.44
C VAL A 703 8.82 -17.84 33.54
N LEU A 704 8.50 -18.96 34.19
CA LEU A 704 9.43 -20.09 34.28
C LEU A 704 9.42 -20.88 32.96
N PRO A 705 10.57 -21.44 32.52
CA PRO A 705 10.60 -22.34 31.37
C PRO A 705 9.66 -23.52 31.60
N GLY A 706 8.62 -23.64 30.78
CA GLY A 706 7.61 -24.69 30.90
C GLY A 706 6.38 -24.39 31.78
N SER A 707 6.28 -23.19 32.38
CA SER A 707 5.05 -22.78 33.08
C SER A 707 4.22 -21.82 32.22
N SER A 708 3.11 -22.30 31.66
CA SER A 708 1.99 -21.43 31.28
C SER A 708 1.49 -20.73 32.55
N GLY A 709 1.63 -19.41 32.61
CA GLY A 709 1.43 -18.62 33.85
C GLY A 709 0.04 -18.81 34.50
N PRO A 710 -0.06 -18.77 35.85
CA PRO A 710 -1.33 -18.89 36.55
C PRO A 710 -2.00 -17.51 36.58
N GLY A 711 -2.76 -17.19 35.54
CA GLY A 711 -3.46 -15.91 35.44
C GLY A 711 -4.40 -15.73 34.25
N SER A 712 -4.56 -16.73 33.39
CA SER A 712 -5.63 -16.74 32.40
C SER A 712 -6.21 -18.13 32.32
N THR A 713 -7.44 -18.30 32.80
CA THR A 713 -8.32 -19.38 32.36
C THR A 713 -8.63 -19.14 30.88
N ILE A 714 -7.66 -19.36 30.00
CA ILE A 714 -7.93 -19.57 28.58
C ILE A 714 -8.44 -21.01 28.54
N ALA A 715 -9.74 -21.16 28.29
CA ALA A 715 -10.30 -22.40 27.80
C ALA A 715 -9.34 -22.98 26.76
N CYS A 716 -9.07 -24.30 26.76
CA CYS A 716 -8.33 -24.93 25.68
C CYS A 716 -8.75 -24.27 24.36
N PRO A 717 -7.86 -23.53 23.66
CA PRO A 717 -8.29 -22.84 22.46
C PRO A 717 -8.85 -23.92 21.54
N ASP A 718 -10.09 -23.70 21.08
CA ASP A 718 -10.75 -24.62 20.17
C ASP A 718 -9.77 -25.00 19.06
N PRO A 719 -9.73 -26.27 18.62
CA PRO A 719 -8.81 -26.67 17.57
C PRO A 719 -8.99 -25.74 16.37
N PRO A 720 -7.89 -25.27 15.75
CA PRO A 720 -7.99 -24.36 14.60
C PRO A 720 -8.85 -24.97 13.51
N SER A 721 -9.65 -24.14 12.82
CA SER A 721 -10.49 -24.63 11.73
C SER A 721 -9.62 -25.27 10.63
N GLU A 722 -10.04 -26.44 10.14
CA GLU A 722 -9.31 -27.17 9.09
C GLU A 722 -9.19 -26.33 7.81
N ASP A 723 -10.16 -25.46 7.51
CA ASP A 723 -10.10 -24.56 6.37
C ASP A 723 -8.96 -23.51 6.51
N SER A 724 -8.72 -23.01 7.72
CA SER A 724 -7.60 -22.10 8.00
C SER A 724 -6.25 -22.81 7.87
N VAL A 725 -6.17 -24.05 8.37
CA VAL A 725 -4.97 -24.88 8.23
C VAL A 725 -4.70 -25.17 6.75
N ALA A 726 -5.72 -25.56 5.99
CA ALA A 726 -5.60 -25.82 4.55
C ALA A 726 -5.15 -24.56 3.79
N THR A 727 -5.63 -23.38 4.18
CA THR A 727 -5.24 -22.11 3.57
C THR A 727 -3.75 -21.84 3.76
N ILE A 728 -3.22 -21.96 4.98
CA ILE A 728 -1.79 -21.75 5.25
C ILE A 728 -0.93 -22.83 4.59
N VAL A 729 -1.36 -24.09 4.60
CA VAL A 729 -0.64 -25.17 3.91
C VAL A 729 -0.59 -24.93 2.39
N SER A 730 -1.66 -24.39 1.81
CA SER A 730 -1.71 -24.05 0.39
C SER A 730 -0.75 -22.91 0.00
N MET A 731 -0.38 -22.04 0.96
CA MET A 731 0.67 -21.02 0.79
C MET A 731 2.09 -21.61 0.80
N GLY A 732 2.25 -22.91 1.07
CA GLY A 732 3.53 -23.61 0.99
C GLY A 732 4.15 -24.01 2.34
N PHE A 733 3.38 -23.96 3.44
CA PHE A 733 3.86 -24.31 4.78
C PHE A 733 3.47 -25.75 5.18
N SER A 734 4.20 -26.32 6.14
CA SER A 734 3.83 -27.61 6.71
C SER A 734 2.59 -27.49 7.60
N ARG A 735 1.88 -28.60 7.79
CA ARG A 735 0.71 -28.64 8.70
C ARG A 735 1.09 -28.29 10.14
N ASP A 736 2.30 -28.66 10.58
CA ASP A 736 2.78 -28.35 11.92
C ASP A 736 3.03 -26.84 12.08
N GLN A 737 3.70 -26.21 11.11
CA GLN A 737 3.94 -24.77 11.09
C GLN A 737 2.61 -23.99 11.07
N ALA A 738 1.63 -24.42 10.28
CA ALA A 738 0.30 -23.82 10.24
C ALA A 738 -0.43 -23.91 11.59
N MET A 739 -0.34 -25.05 12.28
CA MET A 739 -0.92 -25.21 13.61
C MET A 739 -0.22 -24.37 14.67
N LYS A 740 1.12 -24.29 14.64
CA LYS A 740 1.90 -23.41 15.53
C LYS A 740 1.47 -21.95 15.36
N ALA A 741 1.38 -21.47 14.12
CA ALA A 741 0.99 -20.10 13.81
C ALA A 741 -0.43 -19.76 14.29
N LEU A 742 -1.41 -20.64 14.05
CA LEU A 742 -2.79 -20.44 14.50
C LEU A 742 -2.91 -20.47 16.03
N ARG A 743 -2.15 -21.34 16.70
CA ARG A 743 -2.12 -21.37 18.17
C ARG A 743 -1.51 -20.11 18.76
N ALA A 744 -0.40 -19.62 18.20
CA ALA A 744 0.26 -18.39 18.67
C ALA A 744 -0.61 -17.13 18.50
N THR A 745 -1.59 -17.18 17.60
CA THR A 745 -2.40 -16.02 17.21
C THR A 745 -3.87 -16.14 17.59
N ASN A 746 -4.19 -17.07 18.51
CA ASN A 746 -5.55 -17.30 19.00
C ASN A 746 -6.57 -17.58 17.87
N ASN A 747 -6.16 -18.43 16.91
CA ASN A 747 -6.93 -18.85 15.74
C ASN A 747 -7.32 -17.73 14.75
N SER A 748 -6.67 -16.57 14.79
CA SER A 748 -6.86 -15.51 13.78
C SER A 748 -6.03 -15.80 12.53
N LEU A 749 -6.68 -16.08 11.40
CA LEU A 749 -6.00 -16.42 10.14
C LEU A 749 -5.04 -15.31 9.67
N GLU A 750 -5.47 -14.05 9.69
CA GLU A 750 -4.66 -12.92 9.23
C GLU A 750 -3.38 -12.79 10.05
N ARG A 751 -3.50 -12.82 11.38
CA ARG A 751 -2.36 -12.77 12.29
C ARG A 751 -1.48 -14.01 12.15
N ALA A 752 -2.06 -15.19 11.92
CA ALA A 752 -1.29 -16.43 11.72
C ALA A 752 -0.41 -16.36 10.46
N VAL A 753 -0.92 -15.74 9.39
CA VAL A 753 -0.12 -15.49 8.18
C VAL A 753 1.02 -14.52 8.47
N ASP A 754 0.78 -13.40 9.16
CA ASP A 754 1.89 -12.49 9.49
C ASP A 754 2.90 -13.11 10.47
N TRP A 755 2.44 -13.93 11.42
CA TRP A 755 3.30 -14.64 12.37
C TRP A 755 4.20 -15.66 11.66
N ILE A 756 3.65 -16.48 10.76
CA ILE A 756 4.44 -17.53 10.10
C ILE A 756 5.51 -16.96 9.16
N PHE A 757 5.24 -15.82 8.50
CA PHE A 757 6.24 -15.16 7.66
C PHE A 757 7.32 -14.42 8.46
N SER A 758 7.00 -13.94 9.67
CA SER A 758 7.98 -13.29 10.56
C SER A 758 8.86 -14.27 11.33
N HIS A 759 8.40 -15.51 11.54
CA HIS A 759 9.13 -16.55 12.30
C HIS A 759 9.64 -17.67 11.39
N ILE A 760 9.63 -17.46 10.07
CA ILE A 760 9.93 -18.53 9.11
C ILE A 760 11.36 -19.06 9.24
N ASP A 761 12.31 -18.14 9.39
CA ASP A 761 13.73 -18.46 9.49
C ASP A 761 14.02 -19.17 10.81
N ASP A 762 13.34 -18.78 11.89
CA ASP A 762 13.44 -19.43 13.20
C ASP A 762 12.85 -20.84 13.17
N LEU A 763 11.68 -21.02 12.54
CA LEU A 763 11.03 -22.33 12.40
C LEU A 763 11.85 -23.28 11.50
N ASP A 764 12.45 -22.75 10.43
CA ASP A 764 13.34 -23.53 9.56
C ASP A 764 14.65 -23.86 10.29
N ALA A 765 15.16 -22.97 11.15
CA ALA A 765 16.33 -23.22 11.99
C ALA A 765 16.08 -24.26 13.10
N GLU A 766 14.93 -24.20 13.79
CA GLU A 766 14.48 -25.24 14.73
C GLU A 766 14.39 -26.60 14.04
N ALA A 767 13.76 -26.65 12.86
CA ALA A 767 13.64 -27.89 12.08
C ALA A 767 15.01 -28.44 11.65
N ALA A 768 15.98 -27.57 11.33
CA ALA A 768 17.34 -27.98 11.01
C ALA A 768 18.08 -28.57 12.23
N MET A 769 17.84 -28.03 13.44
CA MET A 769 18.37 -28.58 14.69
C MET A 769 17.78 -29.97 15.00
N ASP A 770 16.46 -30.14 14.87
CA ASP A 770 15.78 -31.43 15.09
C ASP A 770 16.26 -32.54 14.13
N ILE A 771 16.55 -32.20 12.86
CA ILE A 771 17.08 -33.16 11.87
C ILE A 771 18.51 -33.60 12.23
N SER A 772 19.28 -32.73 12.88
CA SER A 772 20.67 -33.02 13.28
C SER A 772 20.75 -33.95 14.51
N GLU A 773 19.81 -33.86 15.45
CA GLU A 773 19.74 -34.76 16.62
C GLU A 773 19.22 -36.17 16.29
N GLY A 774 18.47 -36.31 15.19
CA GLY A 774 17.90 -37.59 14.75
C GLY A 774 18.81 -38.46 13.86
N ARG A 775 20.00 -38.01 13.47
CA ARG A 775 20.92 -38.74 12.58
C ARG A 775 22.18 -39.16 13.32
N SER A 776 22.31 -40.47 13.60
CA SER A 776 23.58 -41.07 14.03
C SER A 776 24.70 -40.69 13.07
N ALA A 777 25.81 -40.23 13.64
CA ALA A 777 27.01 -39.75 12.95
C ALA A 777 27.69 -40.84 12.11
N ALA A 778 27.19 -41.08 10.90
CA ALA A 778 27.94 -41.66 9.80
C ALA A 778 27.21 -41.37 8.48
N GLU A 779 27.94 -40.77 7.52
CA GLU A 779 27.55 -40.49 6.12
C GLU A 779 26.75 -39.20 5.85
N SER A 780 27.47 -38.08 5.68
CA SER A 780 27.65 -37.39 4.38
C SER A 780 28.05 -35.91 4.58
N ILE A 781 29.24 -35.57 4.08
CA ILE A 781 29.71 -34.18 3.88
C ILE A 781 29.14 -33.70 2.55
N SER A 782 28.25 -32.71 2.57
CA SER A 782 28.29 -31.48 1.74
C SER A 782 26.95 -30.75 1.77
N GLU A 783 27.02 -29.41 1.83
CA GLU A 783 25.94 -28.42 1.96
C GLU A 783 25.31 -28.31 3.37
N SER A 784 26.02 -27.58 4.24
CA SER A 784 25.35 -26.83 5.30
C SER A 784 24.27 -25.95 4.68
N VAL A 785 22.99 -26.26 4.94
CA VAL A 785 21.88 -25.35 4.65
C VAL A 785 22.22 -24.01 5.33
N PRO A 786 22.29 -22.87 4.61
CA PRO A 786 22.54 -21.59 5.24
C PRO A 786 21.45 -21.34 6.28
N VAL A 787 21.86 -21.18 7.54
CA VAL A 787 20.96 -20.80 8.64
C VAL A 787 20.68 -19.31 8.46
N GLY A 788 19.48 -18.97 8.00
CA GLY A 788 19.01 -17.59 7.82
C GLY A 788 18.35 -17.30 6.45
N PRO A 789 17.81 -16.09 6.28
CA PRO A 789 17.06 -15.70 5.10
C PRO A 789 17.96 -15.66 3.85
N LYS A 790 17.44 -16.17 2.73
CA LYS A 790 18.16 -16.19 1.45
C LYS A 790 18.34 -14.78 0.90
N VAL A 791 19.59 -14.34 0.76
CA VAL A 791 20.00 -13.05 0.18
C VAL A 791 21.08 -13.25 -0.89
N ARG A 792 21.11 -12.36 -1.89
CA ARG A 792 22.14 -12.35 -2.93
C ARG A 792 23.15 -11.25 -2.61
N ASP A 793 24.34 -11.65 -2.22
CA ASP A 793 25.42 -10.71 -1.89
C ASP A 793 26.36 -10.46 -3.08
N GLY A 794 27.03 -9.30 -3.07
CA GLY A 794 27.94 -8.86 -4.12
C GLY A 794 28.68 -7.58 -3.76
N PRO A 795 29.46 -7.00 -4.69
CA PRO A 795 30.16 -5.74 -4.43
C PRO A 795 29.16 -4.59 -4.24
N GLY A 796 29.42 -3.71 -3.28
CA GLY A 796 28.61 -2.51 -3.01
C GLY A 796 28.77 -1.38 -4.06
N LYS A 797 28.90 -1.72 -5.34
CA LYS A 797 29.09 -0.78 -6.46
C LYS A 797 27.89 -0.81 -7.40
N TYR A 798 27.31 0.35 -7.65
CA TYR A 798 26.04 0.47 -8.33
C TYR A 798 26.04 1.55 -9.40
N GLN A 799 25.11 1.41 -10.36
CA GLN A 799 24.75 2.43 -11.32
C GLN A 799 23.27 2.80 -11.16
N LEU A 800 22.95 4.10 -11.26
CA LEU A 800 21.56 4.58 -11.20
C LEU A 800 20.74 4.01 -12.36
N PHE A 801 19.69 3.26 -12.03
CA PHE A 801 18.84 2.55 -12.98
C PHE A 801 17.50 3.25 -13.18
N ALA A 802 16.83 3.64 -12.10
CA ALA A 802 15.54 4.31 -12.14
C ALA A 802 15.30 5.15 -10.91
N PHE A 803 14.33 6.07 -10.97
CA PHE A 803 13.84 6.78 -9.80
C PHE A 803 12.37 7.19 -9.96
N ILE A 804 11.65 7.25 -8.85
CA ILE A 804 10.26 7.70 -8.74
C ILE A 804 10.27 9.07 -8.08
N SER A 805 9.55 10.03 -8.66
CA SER A 805 9.47 11.40 -8.19
C SER A 805 8.06 11.73 -7.71
N HIS A 806 7.95 12.28 -6.50
CA HIS A 806 6.71 12.87 -5.99
C HIS A 806 6.72 14.37 -6.25
N MET A 807 5.83 14.82 -7.13
CA MET A 807 5.67 16.21 -7.56
C MET A 807 4.62 16.90 -6.69
N GLY A 808 4.96 18.02 -6.06
CA GLY A 808 4.06 18.84 -5.25
C GLY A 808 4.63 19.13 -3.88
N THR A 809 4.30 20.28 -3.29
CA THR A 809 4.85 20.74 -2.00
C THR A 809 4.10 20.16 -0.78
N SER A 810 2.94 19.55 -1.00
CA SER A 810 2.11 18.95 0.05
C SER A 810 2.57 17.54 0.40
N THR A 811 2.31 17.10 1.63
CA THR A 811 2.41 15.70 2.04
C THR A 811 1.14 14.90 1.74
N MET A 812 0.00 15.59 1.61
CA MET A 812 -1.32 14.97 1.44
C MET A 812 -1.70 14.82 -0.03
N CYS A 813 -1.01 15.54 -0.91
CA CYS A 813 -1.28 15.46 -2.33
C CYS A 813 -0.05 15.69 -3.21
N GLY A 814 -0.10 15.13 -4.41
CA GLY A 814 0.89 15.32 -5.45
C GLY A 814 0.67 14.39 -6.64
N HIS A 815 1.67 14.33 -7.51
CA HIS A 815 1.65 13.47 -8.69
C HIS A 815 2.94 12.66 -8.79
N TYR A 816 2.81 11.39 -9.13
CA TYR A 816 3.93 10.48 -9.26
C TYR A 816 4.29 10.25 -10.73
N VAL A 817 5.59 10.38 -11.02
CA VAL A 817 6.18 9.94 -12.29
C VAL A 817 7.42 9.11 -12.00
N CYS A 818 7.84 8.28 -12.95
CA CYS A 818 9.11 7.57 -12.86
C CYS A 818 9.98 7.82 -14.09
N HIS A 819 11.29 7.83 -13.85
CA HIS A 819 12.32 7.89 -14.87
C HIS A 819 13.11 6.60 -14.83
N ILE A 820 13.30 5.96 -15.99
CA ILE A 820 13.97 4.67 -16.11
C ILE A 820 15.00 4.76 -17.22
N LYS A 821 16.23 4.30 -16.95
CA LYS A 821 17.30 4.20 -17.95
C LYS A 821 17.10 2.90 -18.74
N LYS A 822 16.75 3.01 -20.02
CA LYS A 822 16.55 1.88 -20.95
C LYS A 822 17.40 2.08 -22.19
N ASP A 823 18.09 1.04 -22.65
CA ASP A 823 18.95 1.11 -23.85
C ASP A 823 19.95 2.28 -23.82
N GLY A 824 20.47 2.61 -22.63
CA GLY A 824 21.41 3.72 -22.42
C GLY A 824 20.80 5.13 -22.42
N ARG A 825 19.48 5.28 -22.59
CA ARG A 825 18.77 6.57 -22.56
C ARG A 825 17.74 6.66 -21.43
N TRP A 826 17.45 7.87 -20.97
CA TRP A 826 16.43 8.10 -19.96
C TRP A 826 15.03 8.20 -20.57
N VAL A 827 14.05 7.63 -19.89
CA VAL A 827 12.65 7.59 -20.32
C VAL A 827 11.78 8.03 -19.16
N ILE A 828 10.92 9.01 -19.39
CA ILE A 828 9.88 9.41 -18.45
C ILE A 828 8.59 8.65 -18.74
N TYR A 829 8.04 8.03 -17.70
CA TYR A 829 6.72 7.43 -17.69
C TYR A 829 5.81 8.27 -16.80
N ASN A 830 4.88 8.97 -17.43
CA ASN A 830 3.87 9.78 -16.79
C ASN A 830 2.49 9.28 -17.24
N ASP A 831 1.96 8.31 -16.50
CA ASP A 831 0.73 7.61 -16.84
C ASP A 831 0.74 7.12 -18.31
N GLN A 832 -0.13 7.66 -19.17
CA GLN A 832 -0.23 7.27 -20.58
C GLN A 832 0.91 7.84 -21.44
N LYS A 833 1.58 8.90 -20.98
CA LYS A 833 2.63 9.59 -21.70
C LYS A 833 3.98 8.92 -21.43
N VAL A 834 4.62 8.44 -22.49
CA VAL A 834 5.96 7.84 -22.43
C VAL A 834 6.86 8.57 -23.42
N CYS A 835 7.92 9.19 -22.91
CA CYS A 835 8.81 10.02 -23.73
C CYS A 835 10.28 9.81 -23.38
N ALA A 836 11.17 10.06 -24.33
CA ALA A 836 12.60 10.17 -24.05
C ALA A 836 12.85 11.44 -23.21
N SER A 837 13.51 11.28 -22.07
CA SER A 837 13.91 12.37 -21.18
C SER A 837 15.36 12.75 -21.49
N GLU A 838 15.62 14.04 -21.66
CA GLU A 838 16.94 14.56 -22.04
C GLU A 838 17.72 15.05 -20.81
N LYS A 839 17.03 15.70 -19.87
CA LYS A 839 17.57 16.20 -18.61
C LYS A 839 16.74 15.65 -17.44
N PRO A 840 16.92 14.38 -17.08
CA PRO A 840 16.17 13.77 -15.99
C PRO A 840 16.44 14.50 -14.66
N PRO A 841 15.40 14.85 -13.88
CA PRO A 841 15.51 15.57 -12.61
C PRO A 841 15.95 14.65 -11.46
N LYS A 842 17.18 14.13 -11.56
CA LYS A 842 17.75 13.16 -10.63
C LYS A 842 17.92 13.70 -9.21
N ASP A 843 17.80 15.00 -9.02
CA ASP A 843 17.95 15.67 -7.73
C ASP A 843 16.62 15.82 -6.96
N LEU A 844 15.48 15.58 -7.62
CA LEU A 844 14.13 15.78 -7.07
C LEU A 844 13.36 14.49 -6.80
N GLY A 845 13.95 13.35 -7.15
CA GLY A 845 13.38 12.02 -6.91
C GLY A 845 13.12 11.73 -5.43
N TYR A 846 12.28 10.73 -5.19
CA TYR A 846 11.86 10.28 -3.85
C TYR A 846 12.38 8.87 -3.56
N ILE A 847 12.15 7.92 -4.47
CA ILE A 847 12.62 6.54 -4.36
C ILE A 847 13.57 6.28 -5.53
N TYR A 848 14.80 5.87 -5.24
CA TYR A 848 15.83 5.60 -6.24
C TYR A 848 16.13 4.10 -6.29
N PHE A 849 16.43 3.61 -7.49
CA PHE A 849 16.77 2.23 -7.76
C PHE A 849 18.15 2.19 -8.41
N TYR A 850 19.08 1.52 -7.75
CA TYR A 850 20.48 1.39 -8.14
C TYR A 850 20.76 -0.06 -8.53
N GLN A 851 21.21 -0.30 -9.76
CA GLN A 851 21.56 -1.64 -10.25
C GLN A 851 23.02 -1.93 -9.95
N ARG A 852 23.33 -3.09 -9.35
CA ARG A 852 24.70 -3.48 -9.04
C ARG A 852 25.50 -3.68 -10.33
N ILE A 853 26.71 -3.12 -10.37
CA ILE A 853 27.62 -3.27 -11.50
C ILE A 853 28.22 -4.68 -11.42
N PRO A 854 28.11 -5.50 -12.48
CA PRO A 854 28.76 -6.81 -12.49
C PRO A 854 30.28 -6.64 -12.36
N SER A 855 30.88 -7.35 -11.41
CA SER A 855 32.32 -7.36 -11.14
C SER A 855 33.12 -8.08 -12.21
#